data_AF-A0A971XX91-F1
#
_entry.id   AF-A0A971XX91-F1
#
_cell.length_a   1.000
_cell.length_b   1.000
_cell.length_c   1.000
_cell.angle_alpha   90.00
_cell.angle_beta   90.00
_cell.angle_gamma   90.00
#
_symmetry.space_group_name_H-M   'P 1'
#
loop_
_entity.id
_entity.type
_entity.pdbx_description
1 polymer ?
#
loop_
_entity_poly.entity_id
_entity_poly.type
_entity_poly.pdbx_seq_one_letter_code
_entity_poly.pdbx_strand_id
1 'polypeptide(L)'
;ESDPYLIATPEHLDAIRYYPEAHFRQIANIDLADWGNWMPLCPSIGAFSGSYDGSGYTISNLTILDPDAVNCGLFNYIGETGVISNLRLVNFNIDVWFTAGTLVANNLGTIINCHARGGSVNCDGPGAGGLAGRNGGTIRYCSADVQVSGNNYVGGLVGTADTSEPWIAYSYALGDVSAAEHAAGGLVGYLIAGTLHSCFAQGNVSAASWAGGLVGYTSKDITDCFATGNVTATEYGCGGLVGSLQANITNCFSTGRVDQTNDCGGLVGEAISSSVTASYYNTETSGQSDDAGKGIPKTTAEMYSGPSSDIYVGWSDTKWTFYSNQYPLLSSLEASLTMVIQPSDAVADGAQWSIDGGRTWIDSGTKRYVAPGRYLVSFTEIHGWNIPGKTNVYLDFLDDIEVSRSYTRKQFLVDVAVYPENTGTVTGAGTYYYGDTATLFAEPASGYDFLHWREGKIVISTDNKLEFTVQDNLNLIAVFSPQQYAISVTVNPSAGGSVTGAGTYTHGSSVTLTATPNQGYRFVNWTESGSEVSREAKYTFTATANRTLTANFEPAGADRIAGSNRYGTAIEISQQGWLQGADTVVLARGDEYADALAGVPLAYQLDAPILLTRTNLLTPATKAEILRLGASKVIILGGTGAVSDAVAQELIVMGLTVERISGSGRYDTAAAIARKMAQGGSFNTAYIAVGTDFADALSSSAYAAMSGCPILLVKTNSIPAPTTQAFTELWISKTVVIGGSGVISDTVFNQLPGSQRISGSNRYNTAIALAERFLPAETSRVFIATGTDFPDAIAGGVLAAKYNSGVLLVRGDLPAPNQAVQDFLQSKNIGFASIFGGSGAVSAKLEQWLKDNLK
;
A
#
# COMPACT_ATOMS: atom_id res chain seq x y z
N GLU A 1 -25.84 -43.81 52.97
CA GLU A 1 -27.27 -43.63 53.25
C GLU A 1 -28.09 -43.69 51.97
N SER A 2 -29.27 -44.33 51.99
CA SER A 2 -30.13 -44.48 50.79
C SER A 2 -30.98 -43.23 50.48
N ASP A 3 -31.22 -42.37 51.47
CA ASP A 3 -32.06 -41.18 51.32
C ASP A 3 -31.51 -39.97 52.12
N PRO A 4 -30.45 -39.29 51.63
CA PRO A 4 -29.86 -38.14 52.31
C PRO A 4 -30.66 -36.84 52.05
N TYR A 5 -30.60 -35.90 52.99
CA TYR A 5 -31.08 -34.53 52.78
C TYR A 5 -30.27 -33.81 51.69
N LEU A 6 -30.96 -33.10 50.80
CA LEU A 6 -30.33 -32.47 49.64
C LEU A 6 -29.97 -30.99 49.91
N ILE A 7 -28.71 -30.65 49.73
CA ILE A 7 -28.17 -29.30 49.98
C ILE A 7 -27.95 -28.59 48.63
N ALA A 8 -28.62 -27.47 48.43
CA ALA A 8 -28.58 -26.73 47.16
C ALA A 8 -28.33 -25.22 47.31
N THR A 9 -28.51 -24.66 48.51
CA THR A 9 -28.39 -23.22 48.76
C THR A 9 -27.60 -22.95 50.05
N PRO A 10 -27.11 -21.71 50.26
CA PRO A 10 -26.50 -21.30 51.53
C PRO A 10 -27.39 -21.57 52.76
N GLU A 11 -28.70 -21.37 52.67
CA GLU A 11 -29.65 -21.60 53.77
C GLU A 11 -29.79 -23.10 54.09
N HIS A 12 -29.76 -23.97 53.07
CA HIS A 12 -29.75 -25.42 53.29
C HIS A 12 -28.46 -25.85 54.00
N LEU A 13 -27.33 -25.28 53.61
CA LEU A 13 -26.04 -25.54 54.23
C LEU A 13 -26.01 -25.07 55.69
N ASP A 14 -26.53 -23.88 55.94
CA ASP A 14 -26.66 -23.32 57.29
C ASP A 14 -27.52 -24.21 58.20
N ALA A 15 -28.62 -24.75 57.69
CA ALA A 15 -29.55 -25.59 58.46
C ALA A 15 -28.94 -26.88 59.02
N ILE A 16 -27.81 -27.34 58.49
CA ILE A 16 -27.10 -28.55 58.95
C ILE A 16 -26.73 -28.46 60.44
N ARG A 17 -26.47 -27.24 60.95
CA ARG A 17 -26.11 -27.02 62.36
C ARG A 17 -27.18 -27.54 63.34
N TYR A 18 -28.43 -27.73 62.89
CA TYR A 18 -29.54 -28.24 63.69
C TYR A 18 -29.75 -29.76 63.59
N TYR A 19 -29.01 -30.45 62.70
CA TYR A 19 -29.18 -31.88 62.42
C TYR A 19 -27.81 -32.60 62.33
N PRO A 20 -26.98 -32.58 63.39
CA PRO A 20 -25.59 -33.05 63.36
C PRO A 20 -25.40 -34.56 63.09
N GLU A 21 -26.45 -35.36 63.31
CA GLU A 21 -26.43 -36.83 63.11
C GLU A 21 -26.98 -37.24 61.73
N ALA A 22 -27.53 -36.30 60.96
CA ALA A 22 -28.18 -36.60 59.69
C ALA A 22 -27.21 -36.76 58.51
N HIS A 23 -27.71 -37.32 57.41
CA HIS A 23 -26.94 -37.57 56.20
C HIS A 23 -27.36 -36.60 55.10
N PHE A 24 -26.38 -35.98 54.44
CA PHE A 24 -26.54 -34.90 53.49
C PHE A 24 -25.82 -35.20 52.19
N ARG A 25 -26.41 -34.75 51.06
CA ARG A 25 -25.78 -34.76 49.74
C ARG A 25 -25.97 -33.39 49.07
N GLN A 26 -24.88 -32.79 48.62
CA GLN A 26 -24.91 -31.56 47.86
C GLN A 26 -25.32 -31.81 46.40
N ILE A 27 -26.19 -30.96 45.86
CA ILE A 27 -26.73 -31.09 44.50
C ILE A 27 -26.53 -29.84 43.63
N ALA A 28 -25.87 -28.81 44.17
CA ALA A 28 -25.54 -27.58 43.45
C ALA A 28 -24.28 -26.92 44.05
N ASN A 29 -23.61 -26.07 43.26
CA ASN A 29 -22.58 -25.19 43.79
C ASN A 29 -23.21 -24.15 44.73
N ILE A 30 -22.54 -23.85 45.84
CA ILE A 30 -23.01 -22.92 46.87
C ILE A 30 -22.01 -21.77 46.97
N ASP A 31 -22.50 -20.55 46.86
CA ASP A 31 -21.69 -19.33 47.01
C ASP A 31 -22.12 -18.58 48.29
N LEU A 32 -21.15 -18.29 49.17
CA LEU A 32 -21.35 -17.64 50.46
C LEU A 32 -20.93 -16.15 50.45
N ALA A 33 -20.63 -15.56 49.30
CA ALA A 33 -20.15 -14.17 49.21
C ALA A 33 -21.09 -13.16 49.91
N ASP A 34 -22.40 -13.35 49.80
CA ASP A 34 -23.41 -12.46 50.39
C ASP A 34 -23.83 -12.88 51.82
N TRP A 35 -23.28 -13.97 52.36
CA TRP A 35 -23.65 -14.48 53.69
C TRP A 35 -23.04 -13.68 54.84
N GLY A 36 -21.90 -13.02 54.59
CA GLY A 36 -21.12 -12.33 55.61
C GLY A 36 -20.27 -13.30 56.45
N ASN A 37 -20.11 -13.00 57.74
CA ASN A 37 -19.27 -13.80 58.63
C ASN A 37 -19.95 -15.15 58.94
N TRP A 38 -19.33 -16.24 58.51
CA TRP A 38 -19.88 -17.58 58.70
C TRP A 38 -19.73 -18.04 60.15
N MET A 39 -20.84 -18.51 60.73
CA MET A 39 -20.80 -19.22 62.00
C MET A 39 -20.54 -20.71 61.72
N PRO A 40 -19.42 -21.30 62.21
CA PRO A 40 -19.10 -22.71 61.99
C PRO A 40 -20.29 -23.64 62.29
N LEU A 41 -20.44 -24.69 61.49
CA LEU A 41 -21.47 -25.71 61.74
C LEU A 41 -21.13 -26.47 63.03
N CYS A 42 -22.18 -26.81 63.79
CA CYS A 42 -22.07 -27.50 65.08
C CYS A 42 -21.21 -26.77 66.16
N PRO A 43 -21.39 -25.46 66.42
CA PRO A 43 -20.48 -24.71 67.28
C PRO A 43 -20.71 -24.91 68.79
N SER A 44 -21.85 -25.46 69.22
CA SER A 44 -22.28 -25.38 70.63
C SER A 44 -23.16 -26.53 71.17
N ILE A 45 -23.41 -27.61 70.41
CA ILE A 45 -24.37 -28.68 70.83
C ILE A 45 -23.94 -30.13 70.52
N GLY A 46 -22.74 -30.37 69.99
CA GLY A 46 -22.24 -31.72 69.74
C GLY A 46 -21.50 -31.85 68.42
N ALA A 47 -20.66 -32.88 68.33
CA ALA A 47 -19.90 -33.20 67.13
C ALA A 47 -20.80 -33.54 65.93
N PHE A 48 -20.41 -33.14 64.72
CA PHE A 48 -21.03 -33.69 63.51
C PHE A 48 -20.72 -35.18 63.41
N SER A 49 -21.73 -36.04 63.52
CA SER A 49 -21.61 -37.50 63.56
C SER A 49 -22.30 -38.19 62.38
N GLY A 50 -23.04 -37.44 61.55
CA GLY A 50 -23.65 -37.88 60.32
C GLY A 50 -22.69 -37.88 59.12
N SER A 51 -23.22 -37.75 57.89
CA SER A 51 -22.38 -37.69 56.69
C SER A 51 -22.71 -36.52 55.77
N TYR A 52 -21.70 -35.89 55.18
CA TYR A 52 -21.86 -34.87 54.14
C TYR A 52 -21.11 -35.29 52.87
N ASP A 53 -21.84 -35.57 51.79
CA ASP A 53 -21.28 -35.86 50.47
C ASP A 53 -21.44 -34.64 49.56
N GLY A 54 -20.33 -33.98 49.25
CA GLY A 54 -20.29 -32.81 48.37
C GLY A 54 -20.58 -33.13 46.89
N SER A 55 -20.55 -34.42 46.49
CA SER A 55 -20.79 -34.87 45.11
C SER A 55 -19.94 -34.15 44.04
N GLY A 56 -18.79 -33.59 44.44
CA GLY A 56 -17.88 -32.82 43.59
C GLY A 56 -18.30 -31.35 43.37
N TYR A 57 -19.41 -30.89 43.93
CA TYR A 57 -19.83 -29.49 43.87
C TYR A 57 -18.97 -28.60 44.78
N THR A 58 -18.94 -27.31 44.46
CA THR A 58 -18.16 -26.31 45.20
C THR A 58 -18.97 -25.65 46.30
N ILE A 59 -18.32 -25.32 47.41
CA ILE A 59 -18.73 -24.26 48.34
C ILE A 59 -17.68 -23.16 48.23
N SER A 60 -18.11 -21.93 47.96
CA SER A 60 -17.23 -20.82 47.63
C SER A 60 -17.39 -19.61 48.55
N ASN A 61 -16.33 -18.81 48.68
CA ASN A 61 -16.37 -17.47 49.31
C ASN A 61 -16.73 -17.47 50.81
N LEU A 62 -16.41 -18.55 51.53
CA LEU A 62 -16.58 -18.62 52.99
C LEU A 62 -15.64 -17.62 53.67
N THR A 63 -16.21 -16.76 54.51
CA THR A 63 -15.46 -15.78 55.31
C THR A 63 -15.69 -16.01 56.80
N ILE A 64 -14.63 -16.15 57.59
CA ILE A 64 -14.65 -16.22 59.06
C ILE A 64 -13.59 -15.25 59.60
N LEU A 65 -14.00 -14.02 59.90
CA LEU A 65 -13.15 -12.96 60.45
C LEU A 65 -13.62 -12.65 61.88
N ASP A 66 -12.96 -13.26 62.86
CA ASP A 66 -13.30 -13.06 64.26
C ASP A 66 -12.04 -13.26 65.13
N PRO A 67 -11.43 -12.16 65.61
CA PRO A 67 -10.18 -12.22 66.36
C PRO A 67 -10.32 -12.85 67.75
N ASP A 68 -11.55 -13.16 68.19
CA ASP A 68 -11.80 -13.87 69.46
C ASP A 68 -12.29 -15.31 69.22
N ALA A 69 -12.57 -15.70 67.96
CA ALA A 69 -13.13 -16.99 67.67
C ALA A 69 -12.12 -18.13 67.86
N VAL A 70 -12.62 -19.20 68.47
CA VAL A 70 -11.91 -20.46 68.66
C VAL A 70 -12.55 -21.55 67.80
N ASN A 71 -11.74 -22.47 67.29
CA ASN A 71 -12.19 -23.63 66.52
C ASN A 71 -13.02 -23.26 65.29
N CYS A 72 -12.38 -22.69 64.27
CA CYS A 72 -13.06 -22.21 63.07
C CYS A 72 -12.84 -23.05 61.81
N GLY A 73 -13.88 -23.10 61.00
CA GLY A 73 -13.95 -23.79 59.72
C GLY A 73 -15.39 -23.86 59.25
N LEU A 74 -15.64 -24.46 58.08
CA LEU A 74 -17.01 -24.77 57.67
C LEU A 74 -17.73 -25.57 58.76
N PHE A 75 -17.05 -26.58 59.31
CA PHE A 75 -17.44 -27.31 60.51
C PHE A 75 -16.56 -26.91 61.69
N ASN A 76 -17.16 -26.76 62.88
CA ASN A 76 -16.39 -26.61 64.11
C ASN A 76 -15.72 -27.93 64.50
N TYR A 77 -16.49 -29.03 64.52
CA TYR A 77 -16.04 -30.31 65.03
C TYR A 77 -16.72 -31.49 64.31
N ILE A 78 -15.93 -32.43 63.81
CA ILE A 78 -16.40 -33.71 63.24
C ILE A 78 -16.08 -34.82 64.24
N GLY A 79 -17.09 -35.58 64.65
CA GLY A 79 -16.96 -36.69 65.60
C GLY A 79 -16.49 -37.99 64.97
N GLU A 80 -16.20 -39.01 65.78
CA GLU A 80 -15.59 -40.29 65.34
C GLU A 80 -16.37 -41.01 64.22
N THR A 81 -17.70 -40.90 64.19
CA THR A 81 -18.55 -41.50 63.15
C THR A 81 -18.82 -40.56 61.97
N GLY A 82 -18.44 -39.28 62.09
CA GLY A 82 -18.72 -38.27 61.09
C GLY A 82 -17.94 -38.52 59.81
N VAL A 83 -18.59 -38.34 58.65
CA VAL A 83 -17.96 -38.54 57.34
C VAL A 83 -18.19 -37.33 56.45
N ILE A 84 -17.12 -36.69 55.98
CA ILE A 84 -17.17 -35.67 54.93
C ILE A 84 -16.48 -36.21 53.70
N SER A 85 -17.14 -36.14 52.55
CA SER A 85 -16.60 -36.67 51.30
C SER A 85 -16.90 -35.82 50.08
N ASN A 86 -16.05 -35.91 49.05
CA ASN A 86 -16.28 -35.36 47.71
C ASN A 86 -16.59 -33.85 47.71
N LEU A 87 -16.00 -33.09 48.63
CA LEU A 87 -16.31 -31.67 48.81
C LEU A 87 -15.20 -30.79 48.25
N ARG A 88 -15.56 -29.82 47.41
CA ARG A 88 -14.65 -28.79 46.93
C ARG A 88 -14.94 -27.46 47.61
N LEU A 89 -13.90 -26.92 48.21
CA LEU A 89 -13.88 -25.67 48.91
C LEU A 89 -13.09 -24.69 48.02
N VAL A 90 -13.68 -23.54 47.65
CA VAL A 90 -13.00 -22.51 46.83
C VAL A 90 -13.02 -21.11 47.46
N ASN A 91 -11.88 -20.42 47.49
CA ASN A 91 -11.74 -19.02 47.91
C ASN A 91 -12.21 -18.73 49.36
N PHE A 92 -11.37 -19.03 50.34
CA PHE A 92 -11.66 -18.83 51.77
C PHE A 92 -10.97 -17.59 52.32
N ASN A 93 -11.55 -16.99 53.34
CA ASN A 93 -10.85 -16.00 54.15
C ASN A 93 -11.15 -16.27 55.62
N ILE A 94 -10.21 -16.91 56.31
CA ILE A 94 -10.32 -17.24 57.73
C ILE A 94 -9.22 -16.50 58.49
N ASP A 95 -9.58 -15.69 59.48
CA ASP A 95 -8.68 -14.96 60.36
C ASP A 95 -9.23 -14.99 61.79
N VAL A 96 -8.60 -15.80 62.65
CA VAL A 96 -9.14 -16.17 63.97
C VAL A 96 -8.06 -16.35 65.03
N TRP A 97 -8.47 -16.49 66.29
CA TRP A 97 -7.53 -16.55 67.41
C TRP A 97 -6.80 -17.89 67.57
N PHE A 98 -7.49 -19.04 67.50
CA PHE A 98 -6.91 -20.29 68.05
C PHE A 98 -6.60 -21.37 67.00
N THR A 99 -7.57 -22.24 66.69
CA THR A 99 -7.41 -23.37 65.77
C THR A 99 -8.36 -23.18 64.60
N ALA A 100 -7.87 -23.35 63.37
CA ALA A 100 -8.73 -23.31 62.20
C ALA A 100 -8.28 -24.21 61.05
N GLY A 101 -9.27 -24.63 60.28
CA GLY A 101 -9.05 -25.10 58.92
C GLY A 101 -10.24 -24.77 58.02
N THR A 102 -10.02 -24.70 56.71
CA THR A 102 -11.10 -24.32 55.77
C THR A 102 -12.32 -25.23 55.90
N LEU A 103 -12.10 -26.54 56.02
CA LEU A 103 -13.17 -27.51 56.20
C LEU A 103 -13.57 -27.65 57.67
N VAL A 104 -12.59 -27.84 58.56
CA VAL A 104 -12.88 -28.18 59.95
C VAL A 104 -11.80 -27.69 60.91
N ALA A 105 -12.21 -27.25 62.10
CA ALA A 105 -11.24 -26.96 63.14
C ALA A 105 -10.73 -28.23 63.84
N ASN A 106 -11.61 -29.17 64.20
CA ASN A 106 -11.26 -30.42 64.86
C ASN A 106 -11.90 -31.64 64.17
N ASN A 107 -11.10 -32.57 63.68
CA ASN A 107 -11.57 -33.80 63.05
C ASN A 107 -11.24 -35.04 63.89
N LEU A 108 -12.23 -35.80 64.33
CA LEU A 108 -12.08 -37.19 64.79
C LEU A 108 -12.66 -38.22 63.81
N GLY A 109 -13.40 -37.77 62.78
CA GLY A 109 -14.08 -38.61 61.82
C GLY A 109 -13.25 -38.90 60.57
N THR A 110 -13.94 -39.14 59.46
CA THR A 110 -13.34 -39.42 58.16
C THR A 110 -13.57 -38.27 57.19
N ILE A 111 -12.48 -37.73 56.65
CA ILE A 111 -12.48 -36.76 55.55
C ILE A 111 -11.81 -37.42 54.36
N ILE A 112 -12.56 -37.57 53.26
CA ILE A 112 -12.07 -38.28 52.07
C ILE A 112 -12.42 -37.54 50.78
N ASN A 113 -11.45 -37.37 49.88
CA ASN A 113 -11.71 -36.70 48.60
C ASN A 113 -12.24 -35.25 48.77
N CYS A 114 -11.61 -34.50 49.68
CA CYS A 114 -11.97 -33.11 49.96
C CYS A 114 -10.82 -32.17 49.62
N HIS A 115 -11.13 -31.06 48.94
CA HIS A 115 -10.14 -30.18 48.34
C HIS A 115 -10.42 -28.72 48.67
N ALA A 116 -9.46 -28.03 49.28
CA ALA A 116 -9.53 -26.59 49.50
C ALA A 116 -8.60 -25.87 48.51
N ARG A 117 -9.10 -24.85 47.82
CA ARG A 117 -8.32 -24.10 46.83
C ARG A 117 -8.56 -22.60 46.91
N GLY A 118 -7.47 -21.84 46.98
CA GLY A 118 -7.48 -20.39 47.01
C GLY A 118 -7.92 -19.84 48.37
N GLY A 119 -7.53 -18.58 48.62
CA GLY A 119 -7.78 -17.92 49.90
C GLY A 119 -6.69 -18.13 50.93
N SER A 120 -6.99 -17.75 52.17
CA SER A 120 -6.05 -17.78 53.30
C SER A 120 -6.69 -18.26 54.60
N VAL A 121 -5.87 -18.91 55.43
CA VAL A 121 -6.17 -19.23 56.83
C VAL A 121 -5.08 -18.59 57.69
N ASN A 122 -5.46 -17.64 58.53
CA ASN A 122 -4.61 -17.02 59.53
C ASN A 122 -5.09 -17.39 60.95
N CYS A 123 -4.19 -17.85 61.82
CA CYS A 123 -4.49 -18.19 63.20
C CYS A 123 -3.43 -17.69 64.18
N ASP A 124 -3.81 -16.88 65.15
CA ASP A 124 -2.88 -16.40 66.20
C ASP A 124 -2.50 -17.50 67.22
N GLY A 125 -3.13 -18.66 67.17
CA GLY A 125 -2.97 -19.75 68.12
C GLY A 125 -2.39 -21.00 67.46
N PRO A 126 -2.36 -22.12 68.20
CA PRO A 126 -1.90 -23.38 67.67
C PRO A 126 -2.92 -24.05 66.74
N GLY A 127 -2.42 -24.65 65.65
CA GLY A 127 -3.21 -25.56 64.81
C GLY A 127 -3.92 -24.85 63.65
N ALA A 128 -3.19 -24.04 62.89
CA ALA A 128 -3.66 -23.53 61.61
C ALA A 128 -3.42 -24.59 60.52
N GLY A 129 -4.47 -25.02 59.83
CA GLY A 129 -4.40 -25.99 58.74
C GLY A 129 -5.12 -25.52 57.49
N GLY A 130 -4.59 -25.79 56.30
CA GLY A 130 -5.28 -25.42 55.05
C GLY A 130 -6.60 -26.18 54.83
N LEU A 131 -6.76 -27.38 55.40
CA LEU A 131 -8.02 -28.15 55.39
C LEU A 131 -8.56 -28.39 56.81
N ALA A 132 -7.72 -28.86 57.72
CA ALA A 132 -8.11 -29.18 59.09
C ALA A 132 -7.14 -28.55 60.11
N GLY A 133 -7.66 -27.82 61.11
CA GLY A 133 -6.79 -27.26 62.15
C GLY A 133 -6.12 -28.35 62.99
N ARG A 134 -6.94 -29.24 63.57
CA ARG A 134 -6.53 -30.39 64.36
C ARG A 134 -7.15 -31.67 63.81
N ASN A 135 -6.35 -32.73 63.66
CA ASN A 135 -6.78 -34.03 63.17
C ASN A 135 -6.42 -35.15 64.16
N GLY A 136 -7.44 -35.82 64.68
CA GLY A 136 -7.37 -37.12 65.31
C GLY A 136 -8.10 -38.23 64.56
N GLY A 137 -8.61 -37.94 63.36
CA GLY A 137 -9.33 -38.90 62.51
C GLY A 137 -8.56 -39.30 61.25
N THR A 138 -9.31 -39.69 60.22
CA THR A 138 -8.78 -40.06 58.90
C THR A 138 -8.88 -38.90 57.90
N ILE A 139 -7.78 -38.61 57.19
CA ILE A 139 -7.73 -37.68 56.06
C ILE A 139 -7.08 -38.39 54.88
N ARG A 140 -7.84 -38.63 53.79
CA ARG A 140 -7.37 -39.40 52.62
C ARG A 140 -7.81 -38.81 51.29
N TYR A 141 -6.94 -38.84 50.28
CA TYR A 141 -7.25 -38.27 48.96
C TYR A 141 -7.65 -36.79 49.03
N CYS A 142 -7.08 -36.05 49.98
CA CYS A 142 -7.45 -34.67 50.23
C CYS A 142 -6.35 -33.71 49.77
N SER A 143 -6.73 -32.47 49.47
CA SER A 143 -5.74 -31.44 49.16
C SER A 143 -6.06 -30.07 49.70
N ALA A 144 -5.00 -29.28 49.89
CA ALA A 144 -5.09 -27.88 50.26
C ALA A 144 -4.12 -27.03 49.45
N ASP A 145 -4.68 -26.18 48.60
CA ASP A 145 -3.98 -25.13 47.87
C ASP A 145 -4.35 -23.76 48.45
N VAL A 146 -3.97 -23.55 49.72
CA VAL A 146 -4.39 -22.43 50.58
C VAL A 146 -3.17 -21.82 51.25
N GLN A 147 -3.11 -20.49 51.33
CA GLN A 147 -2.05 -19.81 52.07
C GLN A 147 -2.34 -19.93 53.57
N VAL A 148 -1.42 -20.48 54.36
CA VAL A 148 -1.65 -20.73 55.78
C VAL A 148 -0.62 -19.98 56.61
N SER A 149 -1.08 -19.10 57.49
CA SER A 149 -0.24 -18.39 58.45
C SER A 149 -0.72 -18.61 59.87
N GLY A 150 0.22 -18.60 60.83
CA GLY A 150 -0.14 -18.57 62.23
C GLY A 150 1.07 -18.47 63.15
N ASN A 151 0.85 -18.57 64.46
CA ASN A 151 1.95 -18.50 65.43
C ASN A 151 2.61 -19.86 65.62
N ASN A 152 1.83 -20.90 65.97
CA ASN A 152 2.35 -22.22 66.28
C ASN A 152 1.62 -23.36 65.55
N TYR A 153 2.35 -24.44 65.26
CA TYR A 153 1.84 -25.66 64.61
C TYR A 153 1.00 -25.39 63.35
N VAL A 154 1.65 -24.79 62.35
CA VAL A 154 1.03 -24.36 61.10
C VAL A 154 1.30 -25.41 60.03
N GLY A 155 0.26 -25.91 59.38
CA GLY A 155 0.38 -26.92 58.33
C GLY A 155 -0.40 -26.57 57.07
N GLY A 156 0.18 -26.86 55.91
CA GLY A 156 -0.49 -26.58 54.63
C GLY A 156 -1.79 -27.39 54.44
N LEU A 157 -1.89 -28.60 55.01
CA LEU A 157 -3.12 -29.40 55.05
C LEU A 157 -3.69 -29.51 56.46
N VAL A 158 -2.85 -29.87 57.44
CA VAL A 158 -3.24 -30.13 58.83
C VAL A 158 -2.34 -29.35 59.78
N GLY A 159 -2.89 -28.52 60.67
CA GLY A 159 -2.08 -27.85 61.69
C GLY A 159 -1.42 -28.84 62.65
N THR A 160 -2.26 -29.56 63.40
CA THR A 160 -1.82 -30.50 64.45
C THR A 160 -2.46 -31.88 64.32
N ALA A 161 -1.67 -32.94 64.50
CA ALA A 161 -2.11 -34.33 64.58
C ALA A 161 -1.57 -34.98 65.87
N ASP A 162 -2.35 -34.90 66.95
CA ASP A 162 -1.89 -35.16 68.32
C ASP A 162 -2.81 -36.03 69.18
N THR A 163 -3.93 -36.50 68.62
CA THR A 163 -4.96 -37.28 69.35
C THR A 163 -5.43 -38.46 68.52
N SER A 164 -5.77 -39.59 69.15
CA SER A 164 -6.48 -40.75 68.54
C SER A 164 -5.92 -41.34 67.22
N GLU A 165 -4.65 -41.75 67.19
CA GLU A 165 -4.01 -42.50 66.07
C GLU A 165 -4.47 -42.07 64.64
N PRO A 166 -4.31 -40.79 64.28
CA PRO A 166 -4.80 -40.24 63.02
C PRO A 166 -4.16 -40.92 61.81
N TRP A 167 -4.91 -40.97 60.71
CA TRP A 167 -4.43 -41.56 59.46
C TRP A 167 -4.47 -40.53 58.35
N ILE A 168 -3.30 -39.98 58.00
CA ILE A 168 -3.14 -39.01 56.91
C ILE A 168 -2.44 -39.73 55.76
N ALA A 169 -3.14 -39.92 54.65
CA ALA A 169 -2.57 -40.62 53.50
C ALA A 169 -3.07 -40.11 52.16
N TYR A 170 -2.28 -40.32 51.10
CA TYR A 170 -2.69 -39.99 49.73
C TYR A 170 -3.16 -38.54 49.59
N SER A 171 -2.51 -37.61 50.27
CA SER A 171 -2.99 -36.23 50.39
C SER A 171 -1.85 -35.25 50.17
N TYR A 172 -2.17 -34.03 49.75
CA TYR A 172 -1.14 -33.06 49.39
C TYR A 172 -1.48 -31.61 49.69
N ALA A 173 -0.46 -30.77 49.79
CA ALA A 173 -0.60 -29.34 49.97
C ALA A 173 0.28 -28.54 48.99
N LEU A 174 -0.27 -27.44 48.47
CA LEU A 174 0.37 -26.63 47.43
C LEU A 174 0.58 -25.17 47.83
N GLY A 175 -0.17 -24.67 48.82
CA GLY A 175 -0.08 -23.29 49.28
C GLY A 175 1.09 -23.06 50.23
N ASP A 176 1.57 -21.82 50.31
CA ASP A 176 2.69 -21.47 51.17
C ASP A 176 2.25 -21.43 52.65
N VAL A 177 3.19 -21.75 53.54
CA VAL A 177 2.97 -21.92 54.97
C VAL A 177 3.93 -21.04 55.75
N SER A 178 3.44 -20.27 56.71
CA SER A 178 4.26 -19.42 57.58
C SER A 178 3.88 -19.56 59.06
N ALA A 179 4.85 -19.88 59.91
CA ALA A 179 4.71 -19.82 61.36
C ALA A 179 5.57 -18.70 61.95
N ALA A 180 5.01 -17.85 62.82
CA ALA A 180 5.78 -16.82 63.50
C ALA A 180 6.72 -17.39 64.58
N GLU A 181 6.37 -18.53 65.17
CA GLU A 181 7.13 -19.23 66.21
C GLU A 181 7.45 -20.68 65.77
N HIS A 182 6.80 -21.70 66.34
CA HIS A 182 7.12 -23.13 66.12
C HIS A 182 5.84 -23.98 65.94
N ALA A 183 5.75 -25.04 65.13
CA ALA A 183 6.52 -25.48 63.99
C ALA A 183 5.71 -25.18 62.71
N ALA A 184 6.37 -25.11 61.54
CA ALA A 184 5.67 -25.03 60.25
C ALA A 184 5.99 -26.25 59.39
N GLY A 185 4.96 -26.89 58.83
CA GLY A 185 5.09 -27.98 57.88
C GLY A 185 4.32 -27.70 56.59
N GLY A 186 4.92 -27.98 55.44
CA GLY A 186 4.22 -27.81 54.16
C GLY A 186 2.95 -28.64 54.05
N LEU A 187 2.84 -29.77 54.75
CA LEU A 187 1.63 -30.58 54.89
C LEU A 187 1.09 -30.58 56.33
N VAL A 188 1.93 -30.93 57.31
CA VAL A 188 1.54 -31.07 58.73
C VAL A 188 2.43 -30.25 59.64
N GLY A 189 1.89 -29.35 60.46
CA GLY A 189 2.69 -28.56 61.40
C GLY A 189 3.33 -29.41 62.50
N TYR A 190 2.50 -30.16 63.22
CA TYR A 190 2.92 -30.94 64.40
C TYR A 190 2.31 -32.35 64.42
N LEU A 191 3.13 -33.39 64.27
CA LEU A 191 2.71 -34.79 64.14
C LEU A 191 3.22 -35.66 65.31
N ILE A 192 2.38 -35.94 66.30
CA ILE A 192 2.78 -36.76 67.48
C ILE A 192 1.87 -37.97 67.74
N ALA A 193 0.83 -38.15 66.94
CA ALA A 193 -0.05 -39.32 66.96
C ALA A 193 -0.22 -39.87 65.53
N GLY A 194 -0.46 -41.17 65.38
CA GLY A 194 -0.90 -41.75 64.11
C GLY A 194 0.19 -42.03 63.09
N THR A 195 -0.22 -42.06 61.82
CA THR A 195 0.64 -42.39 60.66
C THR A 195 0.48 -41.38 59.54
N LEU A 196 1.59 -41.04 58.88
CA LEU A 196 1.64 -40.19 57.69
C LEU A 196 2.34 -40.94 56.56
N HIS A 197 1.63 -41.19 55.46
CA HIS A 197 2.24 -41.87 54.32
C HIS A 197 1.68 -41.51 52.95
N SER A 198 2.47 -41.64 51.89
CA SER A 198 1.99 -41.42 50.50
C SER A 198 1.44 -40.01 50.30
N CYS A 199 2.10 -39.00 50.88
CA CYS A 199 1.69 -37.60 50.85
C CYS A 199 2.80 -36.69 50.33
N PHE A 200 2.47 -35.48 49.89
CA PHE A 200 3.49 -34.51 49.49
C PHE A 200 3.12 -33.05 49.72
N ALA A 201 4.11 -32.18 49.72
CA ALA A 201 3.92 -30.72 49.79
C ALA A 201 4.81 -29.97 48.80
N GLN A 202 4.28 -28.89 48.20
CA GLN A 202 5.01 -28.08 47.21
C GLN A 202 5.12 -26.59 47.57
N GLY A 203 4.28 -26.09 48.47
CA GLY A 203 4.32 -24.69 48.91
C GLY A 203 5.58 -24.39 49.71
N ASN A 204 6.03 -23.12 49.67
CA ASN A 204 7.18 -22.70 50.47
C ASN A 204 6.82 -22.64 51.95
N VAL A 205 7.78 -22.92 52.82
CA VAL A 205 7.58 -23.01 54.26
C VAL A 205 8.54 -22.05 54.97
N SER A 206 8.02 -21.17 55.82
CA SER A 206 8.80 -20.33 56.71
C SER A 206 8.40 -20.52 58.17
N ALA A 207 9.36 -20.62 59.09
CA ALA A 207 9.12 -20.63 60.53
C ALA A 207 10.22 -19.92 61.32
N ALA A 208 10.00 -19.64 62.61
CA ALA A 208 11.14 -19.30 63.48
C ALA A 208 12.01 -20.55 63.73
N SER A 209 11.39 -21.65 64.18
CA SER A 209 12.06 -22.96 64.28
C SER A 209 11.19 -24.11 63.79
N TRP A 210 11.84 -25.23 63.51
CA TRP A 210 11.19 -26.47 63.04
C TRP A 210 10.38 -26.23 61.76
N ALA A 211 11.02 -25.60 60.76
CA ALA A 211 10.47 -25.47 59.42
C ALA A 211 10.78 -26.75 58.63
N GLY A 212 9.73 -27.46 58.21
CA GLY A 212 9.86 -28.67 57.40
C GLY A 212 9.07 -28.58 56.11
N GLY A 213 9.67 -28.96 54.99
CA GLY A 213 8.99 -28.93 53.68
C GLY A 213 7.73 -29.79 53.63
N LEU A 214 7.63 -30.86 54.44
CA LEU A 214 6.43 -31.68 54.63
C LEU A 214 5.88 -31.56 56.06
N VAL A 215 6.74 -31.77 57.06
CA VAL A 215 6.33 -31.80 58.47
C VAL A 215 7.22 -30.94 59.34
N GLY A 216 6.64 -30.04 60.15
CA GLY A 216 7.43 -29.18 61.03
C GLY A 216 8.14 -29.98 62.12
N TYR A 217 7.37 -30.64 63.00
CA TYR A 217 7.88 -31.53 64.05
C TYR A 217 7.17 -32.89 64.00
N THR A 218 7.91 -33.98 64.19
CA THR A 218 7.31 -35.31 64.32
C THR A 218 7.96 -36.21 65.36
N SER A 219 7.13 -36.97 66.09
CA SER A 219 7.53 -38.16 66.87
C SER A 219 6.89 -39.45 66.34
N LYS A 220 6.38 -39.41 65.09
CA LYS A 220 5.79 -40.54 64.37
C LYS A 220 6.45 -40.76 63.01
N ASP A 221 6.36 -41.99 62.54
CA ASP A 221 7.00 -42.43 61.31
C ASP A 221 6.38 -41.76 60.08
N ILE A 222 7.23 -41.41 59.12
CA ILE A 222 6.84 -40.84 57.83
C ILE A 222 7.34 -41.78 56.73
N THR A 223 6.43 -42.19 55.84
CA THR A 223 6.76 -43.17 54.79
C THR A 223 6.23 -42.78 53.42
N ASP A 224 7.03 -42.98 52.37
CA ASP A 224 6.60 -42.74 50.99
C ASP A 224 6.08 -41.31 50.74
N CYS A 225 6.80 -40.29 51.20
CA CYS A 225 6.39 -38.89 51.08
C CYS A 225 7.45 -38.02 50.41
N PHE A 226 7.07 -36.86 49.88
CA PHE A 226 8.05 -35.91 49.35
C PHE A 226 7.70 -34.44 49.54
N ALA A 227 8.71 -33.57 49.47
CA ALA A 227 8.51 -32.12 49.51
C ALA A 227 9.39 -31.38 48.49
N THR A 228 8.82 -30.37 47.82
CA THR A 228 9.54 -29.61 46.77
C THR A 228 9.60 -28.11 47.03
N GLY A 229 8.84 -27.59 47.99
CA GLY A 229 8.84 -26.18 48.34
C GLY A 229 10.11 -25.75 49.05
N ASN A 230 10.49 -24.48 48.91
CA ASN A 230 11.65 -23.94 49.62
C ASN A 230 11.34 -23.81 51.12
N VAL A 231 12.34 -24.04 51.96
CA VAL A 231 12.20 -24.04 53.42
C VAL A 231 13.16 -23.02 54.03
N THR A 232 12.63 -22.17 54.90
CA THR A 232 13.39 -21.15 55.63
C THR A 232 13.03 -21.21 57.11
N ALA A 233 14.02 -21.38 57.99
CA ALA A 233 13.86 -21.15 59.43
C ALA A 233 14.72 -19.95 59.84
N THR A 234 14.29 -19.13 60.80
CA THR A 234 15.13 -17.99 61.27
C THR A 234 16.00 -18.32 62.48
N GLU A 235 15.72 -19.42 63.19
CA GLU A 235 16.45 -19.85 64.40
C GLU A 235 17.13 -21.22 64.20
N TYR A 236 16.39 -22.33 64.32
CA TYR A 236 16.93 -23.70 64.20
C TYR A 236 15.95 -24.72 63.61
N GLY A 237 16.47 -25.87 63.15
CA GLY A 237 15.64 -26.99 62.67
C GLY A 237 14.98 -26.73 61.32
N CYS A 238 15.78 -26.41 60.30
CA CYS A 238 15.32 -26.20 58.92
C CYS A 238 15.58 -27.47 58.10
N GLY A 239 14.53 -28.19 57.69
CA GLY A 239 14.67 -29.43 56.92
C GLY A 239 13.86 -29.44 55.64
N GLY A 240 14.47 -29.92 54.55
CA GLY A 240 13.78 -29.99 53.26
C GLY A 240 12.52 -30.87 53.26
N LEU A 241 12.41 -31.83 54.18
CA LEU A 241 11.21 -32.64 54.42
C LEU A 241 10.69 -32.47 55.86
N VAL A 242 11.55 -32.58 56.87
CA VAL A 242 11.16 -32.54 58.29
C VAL A 242 12.00 -31.54 59.07
N GLY A 243 11.36 -30.61 59.78
CA GLY A 243 12.07 -29.62 60.62
C GLY A 243 12.78 -30.27 61.82
N SER A 244 12.04 -31.03 62.64
CA SER A 244 12.59 -31.80 63.77
C SER A 244 11.99 -33.20 63.86
N LEU A 245 12.85 -34.22 63.97
CA LEU A 245 12.54 -35.64 63.83
C LEU A 245 12.90 -36.43 65.10
N GLN A 246 11.90 -37.06 65.72
CA GLN A 246 12.00 -38.03 66.82
C GLN A 246 11.47 -39.43 66.47
N ALA A 247 11.51 -39.80 65.19
CA ALA A 247 10.95 -41.05 64.66
C ALA A 247 11.71 -41.54 63.42
N ASN A 248 11.10 -42.41 62.61
CA ASN A 248 11.74 -42.95 61.40
C ASN A 248 11.19 -42.28 60.12
N ILE A 249 12.09 -42.03 59.17
CA ILE A 249 11.74 -41.63 57.80
C ILE A 249 12.14 -42.76 56.86
N THR A 250 11.20 -43.21 56.01
CA THR A 250 11.45 -44.27 55.02
C THR A 250 10.91 -43.90 53.65
N ASN A 251 11.67 -44.17 52.59
CA ASN A 251 11.25 -43.94 51.20
C ASN A 251 10.76 -42.52 50.90
N CYS A 252 11.42 -41.50 51.44
CA CYS A 252 11.01 -40.11 51.25
C CYS A 252 12.06 -39.30 50.49
N PHE A 253 11.65 -38.17 49.91
CA PHE A 253 12.63 -37.24 49.35
C PHE A 253 12.27 -35.76 49.43
N SER A 254 13.27 -34.90 49.32
CA SER A 254 13.10 -33.45 49.20
C SER A 254 13.91 -32.85 48.05
N THR A 255 13.39 -31.78 47.44
CA THR A 255 14.07 -31.06 46.35
C THR A 255 14.07 -29.54 46.50
N GLY A 256 13.36 -28.99 47.48
CA GLY A 256 13.33 -27.55 47.71
C GLY A 256 14.64 -27.00 48.26
N ARG A 257 14.88 -25.71 48.05
CA ARG A 257 16.01 -25.00 48.65
C ARG A 257 15.84 -24.94 50.18
N VAL A 258 16.91 -25.16 50.93
CA VAL A 258 16.94 -25.03 52.40
C VAL A 258 17.87 -23.88 52.76
N ASP A 259 17.29 -22.77 53.23
CA ASP A 259 18.07 -21.58 53.60
C ASP A 259 18.72 -21.71 54.97
N GLN A 260 19.98 -21.29 55.06
CA GLN A 260 20.89 -21.63 56.16
C GLN A 260 20.65 -20.82 57.44
N THR A 261 20.27 -21.55 58.48
CA THR A 261 20.46 -21.23 59.91
C THR A 261 21.17 -22.38 60.61
N ASN A 262 21.34 -22.31 61.94
CA ASN A 262 21.95 -23.40 62.70
C ASN A 262 21.05 -24.64 62.65
N ASP A 263 21.63 -25.84 62.56
CA ASP A 263 20.90 -27.12 62.51
C ASP A 263 19.92 -27.27 61.33
N CYS A 264 20.42 -26.98 60.12
CA CYS A 264 19.74 -27.31 58.86
C CYS A 264 20.18 -28.68 58.32
N GLY A 265 19.34 -29.30 57.49
CA GLY A 265 19.74 -30.44 56.68
C GLY A 265 18.88 -30.60 55.43
N GLY A 266 19.45 -31.21 54.39
CA GLY A 266 18.80 -31.30 53.08
C GLY A 266 17.45 -32.03 53.11
N LEU A 267 17.28 -33.00 54.01
CA LEU A 267 16.02 -33.72 54.25
C LEU A 267 15.47 -33.47 55.66
N VAL A 268 16.29 -33.63 56.71
CA VAL A 268 15.91 -33.41 58.11
C VAL A 268 16.71 -32.25 58.70
N GLY A 269 16.06 -31.29 59.36
CA GLY A 269 16.73 -30.20 60.06
C GLY A 269 17.41 -30.68 61.34
N GLU A 270 16.61 -31.06 62.32
CA GLU A 270 17.05 -31.60 63.62
C GLU A 270 16.66 -33.07 63.76
N ALA A 271 17.58 -33.92 64.20
CA ALA A 271 17.37 -35.36 64.38
C ALA A 271 17.70 -35.78 65.82
N ILE A 272 16.70 -36.27 66.56
CA ILE A 272 16.83 -36.68 67.96
C ILE A 272 16.34 -38.13 68.08
N SER A 273 17.23 -39.07 68.38
CA SER A 273 16.87 -40.50 68.56
C SER A 273 16.07 -41.09 67.37
N SER A 274 16.48 -40.76 66.14
CA SER A 274 15.75 -41.05 64.91
C SER A 274 16.55 -41.90 63.92
N SER A 275 15.87 -42.43 62.89
CA SER A 275 16.53 -43.13 61.78
C SER A 275 15.97 -42.67 60.43
N VAL A 276 16.87 -42.53 59.44
CA VAL A 276 16.51 -42.15 58.07
C VAL A 276 16.97 -43.26 57.14
N THR A 277 16.02 -43.92 56.46
CA THR A 277 16.27 -45.10 55.64
C THR A 277 15.77 -44.87 54.22
N ALA A 278 16.59 -45.22 53.22
CA ALA A 278 16.24 -45.13 51.79
C ALA A 278 15.57 -43.80 51.40
N SER A 279 16.05 -42.69 51.97
CA SER A 279 15.44 -41.36 51.82
C SER A 279 16.50 -40.34 51.45
N TYR A 280 16.15 -39.47 50.51
CA TYR A 280 17.12 -38.72 49.71
C TYR A 280 16.79 -37.24 49.63
N TYR A 281 17.78 -36.39 49.47
CA TYR A 281 17.52 -35.00 49.09
C TYR A 281 18.38 -34.60 47.90
N ASN A 282 17.87 -33.68 47.09
CA ASN A 282 18.65 -33.12 46.01
C ASN A 282 19.68 -32.12 46.54
N THR A 283 20.95 -32.46 46.52
CA THR A 283 22.06 -31.63 47.04
C THR A 283 22.28 -30.34 46.23
N GLU A 284 21.97 -30.36 44.93
CA GLU A 284 22.16 -29.22 44.03
C GLU A 284 21.09 -28.15 44.24
N THR A 285 19.84 -28.56 44.46
CA THR A 285 18.72 -27.63 44.66
C THR A 285 18.54 -27.24 46.12
N SER A 286 18.84 -28.14 47.06
CA SER A 286 18.75 -27.82 48.50
C SER A 286 19.81 -26.83 48.95
N GLY A 287 20.98 -26.82 48.28
CA GLY A 287 22.16 -26.08 48.73
C GLY A 287 22.84 -26.70 49.96
N GLN A 288 22.45 -27.91 50.35
CA GLN A 288 22.99 -28.66 51.48
C GLN A 288 23.83 -29.85 51.02
N SER A 289 24.80 -30.26 51.83
CA SER A 289 25.69 -31.39 51.54
C SER A 289 25.98 -32.25 52.78
N ASP A 290 25.09 -32.24 53.77
CA ASP A 290 25.23 -32.97 55.03
C ASP A 290 24.79 -34.44 54.90
N ASP A 291 25.59 -35.38 55.40
CA ASP A 291 25.26 -36.81 55.47
C ASP A 291 25.36 -37.34 56.93
N ALA A 292 25.06 -36.48 57.91
CA ALA A 292 25.17 -36.80 59.34
C ALA A 292 23.97 -37.62 59.88
N GLY A 293 23.41 -38.52 59.07
CA GLY A 293 22.19 -39.28 59.42
C GLY A 293 20.88 -38.50 59.24
N LYS A 294 20.93 -37.35 58.57
CA LYS A 294 19.78 -36.46 58.29
C LYS A 294 19.17 -36.66 56.90
N GLY A 295 19.65 -37.62 56.11
CA GLY A 295 19.21 -37.91 54.74
C GLY A 295 20.40 -38.15 53.80
N ILE A 296 20.17 -38.87 52.70
CA ILE A 296 21.23 -39.22 51.75
C ILE A 296 21.28 -38.17 50.62
N PRO A 297 22.37 -37.42 50.42
CA PRO A 297 22.50 -36.48 49.31
C PRO A 297 22.54 -37.20 47.96
N LYS A 298 21.78 -36.68 46.99
CA LYS A 298 21.81 -37.10 45.59
C LYS A 298 21.78 -35.90 44.66
N THR A 299 22.43 -36.00 43.51
CA THR A 299 22.31 -35.01 42.43
C THR A 299 20.96 -35.13 41.73
N THR A 300 20.57 -34.11 40.96
CA THR A 300 19.36 -34.17 40.12
C THR A 300 19.41 -35.36 39.17
N ALA A 301 20.58 -35.61 38.56
CA ALA A 301 20.76 -36.71 37.62
C ALA A 301 20.57 -38.09 38.27
N GLU A 302 21.09 -38.30 39.49
CA GLU A 302 20.88 -39.55 40.22
C GLU A 302 19.41 -39.74 40.60
N MET A 303 18.73 -38.69 41.06
CA MET A 303 17.30 -38.77 41.40
C MET A 303 16.41 -39.01 40.18
N TYR A 304 16.88 -38.72 38.97
CA TYR A 304 16.19 -39.03 37.71
C TYR A 304 16.50 -40.44 37.16
N SER A 305 17.48 -41.15 37.72
CA SER A 305 18.00 -42.40 37.17
C SER A 305 17.12 -43.65 37.40
N GLY A 306 16.04 -43.51 38.18
CA GLY A 306 15.18 -44.63 38.58
C GLY A 306 15.83 -45.58 39.61
N PRO A 307 15.16 -46.69 40.00
CA PRO A 307 15.68 -47.60 41.00
C PRO A 307 16.97 -48.31 40.58
N SER A 308 17.96 -48.34 41.45
CA SER A 308 19.24 -49.04 41.25
C SER A 308 19.77 -49.61 42.58
N SER A 309 20.99 -50.17 42.59
CA SER A 309 21.65 -50.57 43.84
C SER A 309 21.96 -49.39 44.77
N ASP A 310 21.98 -48.16 44.23
CA ASP A 310 22.53 -46.98 44.91
C ASP A 310 21.47 -45.93 45.27
N ILE A 311 20.26 -46.04 44.71
CA ILE A 311 19.14 -45.12 44.96
C ILE A 311 17.79 -45.84 44.77
N TYR A 312 16.79 -45.44 45.57
CA TYR A 312 15.45 -46.01 45.62
C TYR A 312 15.41 -47.51 45.94
N VAL A 313 16.43 -48.00 46.64
CA VAL A 313 16.50 -49.39 47.10
C VAL A 313 15.35 -49.66 48.05
N GLY A 314 14.50 -50.64 47.72
CA GLY A 314 13.34 -51.02 48.54
C GLY A 314 12.10 -50.13 48.37
N TRP A 315 12.12 -49.17 47.44
CA TRP A 315 10.91 -48.41 47.09
C TRP A 315 9.94 -49.32 46.33
N SER A 316 8.67 -49.30 46.72
CA SER A 316 7.62 -50.13 46.12
C SER A 316 7.16 -49.56 44.78
N ASP A 317 7.26 -50.34 43.71
CA ASP A 317 6.76 -50.00 42.37
C ASP A 317 5.23 -49.84 42.29
N THR A 318 4.51 -50.37 43.29
CA THR A 318 3.06 -50.14 43.47
C THR A 318 2.73 -48.79 44.11
N LYS A 319 3.72 -48.11 44.72
CA LYS A 319 3.56 -46.80 45.36
C LYS A 319 4.22 -45.68 44.57
N TRP A 320 5.34 -45.98 43.92
CA TRP A 320 6.17 -45.02 43.21
C TRP A 320 6.30 -45.39 41.74
N THR A 321 6.00 -44.43 40.85
CA THR A 321 6.25 -44.54 39.43
C THR A 321 7.50 -43.74 39.06
N PHE A 322 8.41 -44.36 38.30
CA PHE A 322 9.64 -43.75 37.84
C PHE A 322 9.58 -43.51 36.33
N TYR A 323 9.85 -42.28 35.93
CA TYR A 323 9.89 -41.87 34.52
C TYR A 323 11.25 -41.28 34.21
N SER A 324 11.67 -41.36 32.94
CA SER A 324 12.92 -40.75 32.49
C SER A 324 12.89 -39.23 32.71
N ASN A 325 13.99 -38.68 33.22
CA ASN A 325 14.21 -37.24 33.39
C ASN A 325 13.16 -36.54 34.26
N GLN A 326 12.69 -37.20 35.33
CA GLN A 326 11.94 -36.53 36.40
C GLN A 326 12.07 -37.25 37.73
N TYR A 327 11.70 -36.56 38.80
CA TYR A 327 11.60 -37.15 40.12
C TYR A 327 10.50 -38.23 40.18
N PRO A 328 10.60 -39.19 41.11
CA PRO A 328 9.57 -40.20 41.31
C PRO A 328 8.22 -39.57 41.65
N LEU A 329 7.14 -40.15 41.14
CA LEU A 329 5.77 -39.74 41.43
C LEU A 329 5.07 -40.80 42.27
N LEU A 330 4.18 -40.37 43.16
CA LEU A 330 3.29 -41.29 43.87
C LEU A 330 2.23 -41.80 42.90
N SER A 331 2.23 -43.11 42.61
CA SER A 331 1.38 -43.73 41.59
C SER A 331 -0.12 -43.50 41.82
N SER A 332 -0.54 -43.36 43.08
CA SER A 332 -1.93 -43.10 43.45
C SER A 332 -2.36 -41.64 43.34
N LEU A 333 -1.43 -40.71 43.08
CA LEU A 333 -1.69 -39.27 43.03
C LEU A 333 -1.25 -38.63 41.71
N GLU A 334 -0.54 -39.33 40.82
CA GLU A 334 -0.09 -38.75 39.56
C GLU A 334 -1.27 -38.25 38.71
N ALA A 335 -1.04 -37.12 38.04
CA ALA A 335 -1.91 -36.54 37.03
C ALA A 335 -1.18 -36.55 35.68
N SER A 336 -1.90 -36.28 34.60
CA SER A 336 -1.30 -36.18 33.27
C SER A 336 -1.80 -34.99 32.47
N LEU A 337 -0.89 -34.44 31.66
CA LEU A 337 -1.09 -33.27 30.83
C LEU A 337 -0.65 -33.58 29.40
N THR A 338 -1.52 -33.27 28.45
CA THR A 338 -1.23 -33.34 27.02
C THR A 338 -1.45 -31.96 26.40
N MET A 339 -0.45 -31.42 25.71
CA MET A 339 -0.59 -30.18 24.93
C MET A 339 -0.70 -30.52 23.45
N VAL A 340 -1.77 -30.04 22.80
CA VAL A 340 -1.95 -30.12 21.35
C VAL A 340 -1.61 -28.77 20.75
N ILE A 341 -0.52 -28.71 20.00
CA ILE A 341 -0.03 -27.49 19.34
C ILE A 341 -0.57 -27.45 17.90
N GLN A 342 -1.05 -26.28 17.51
CA GLN A 342 -1.57 -25.98 16.17
C GLN A 342 -0.87 -24.74 15.58
N PRO A 343 -0.84 -24.57 14.25
CA PRO A 343 -1.15 -25.60 13.26
C PRO A 343 -0.05 -26.68 13.21
N SER A 344 -0.29 -27.77 12.46
CA SER A 344 0.70 -28.85 12.25
C SER A 344 2.03 -28.36 11.66
N ASP A 345 2.00 -27.29 10.87
CA ASP A 345 3.21 -26.72 10.25
C ASP A 345 4.15 -26.14 11.31
N ALA A 346 3.60 -25.52 12.37
CA ALA A 346 4.41 -25.07 13.51
C ALA A 346 5.07 -26.25 14.24
N VAL A 347 4.36 -27.39 14.34
CA VAL A 347 4.93 -28.63 14.91
C VAL A 347 6.05 -29.17 14.02
N ALA A 348 5.87 -29.16 12.70
CA ALA A 348 6.90 -29.56 11.75
C ALA A 348 8.15 -28.65 11.82
N ASP A 349 7.97 -27.37 12.16
CA ASP A 349 9.04 -26.40 12.38
C ASP A 349 9.67 -26.47 13.78
N GLY A 350 9.27 -27.43 14.62
CA GLY A 350 9.86 -27.69 15.94
C GLY A 350 9.11 -27.09 17.13
N ALA A 351 7.82 -26.80 17.00
CA ALA A 351 7.00 -26.38 18.14
C ALA A 351 6.88 -27.50 19.19
N GLN A 352 7.34 -27.21 20.40
CA GLN A 352 7.28 -28.10 21.57
C GLN A 352 6.77 -27.29 22.78
N TRP A 353 6.41 -27.98 23.85
CA TRP A 353 5.95 -27.38 25.10
C TRP A 353 6.77 -27.86 26.30
N SER A 354 6.71 -27.10 27.40
CA SER A 354 7.46 -27.38 28.62
C SER A 354 6.71 -26.86 29.84
N ILE A 355 6.90 -27.53 30.99
CA ILE A 355 6.39 -27.14 32.31
C ILE A 355 7.50 -26.77 33.30
N ASP A 356 8.76 -26.89 32.89
CA ASP A 356 9.94 -26.70 33.73
C ASP A 356 10.81 -25.51 33.26
N GLY A 357 10.19 -24.57 32.54
CA GLY A 357 10.86 -23.38 32.02
C GLY A 357 11.80 -23.65 30.85
N GLY A 358 11.57 -24.73 30.10
CA GLY A 358 12.34 -25.09 28.91
C GLY A 358 13.59 -25.95 29.19
N ARG A 359 13.68 -26.56 30.37
CA ARG A 359 14.74 -27.55 30.65
C ARG A 359 14.46 -28.86 29.90
N THR A 360 13.19 -29.24 29.83
CA THR A 360 12.71 -30.37 29.04
C THR A 360 11.63 -29.89 28.08
N TRP A 361 11.80 -30.24 26.80
CA TRP A 361 10.81 -29.97 25.75
C TRP A 361 10.08 -31.25 25.36
N ILE A 362 8.77 -31.14 25.22
CA ILE A 362 7.84 -32.24 24.99
C ILE A 362 7.11 -31.97 23.68
N ASP A 363 7.02 -33.02 22.84
CA ASP A 363 6.34 -32.92 21.55
C ASP A 363 4.82 -32.74 21.73
N SER A 364 4.22 -32.06 20.75
CA SER A 364 2.76 -31.91 20.68
C SER A 364 2.05 -33.28 20.69
N GLY A 365 0.98 -33.40 21.47
CA GLY A 365 0.20 -34.65 21.63
C GLY A 365 0.85 -35.70 22.52
N THR A 366 2.08 -35.48 23.02
CA THR A 366 2.72 -36.39 23.96
C THR A 366 2.16 -36.18 25.36
N LYS A 367 1.70 -37.27 25.99
CA LYS A 367 1.22 -37.27 27.37
C LYS A 367 2.38 -37.20 28.35
N ARG A 368 2.33 -36.27 29.31
CA ARG A 368 3.29 -36.13 30.40
C ARG A 368 2.64 -36.36 31.76
N TYR A 369 3.16 -37.30 32.53
CA TYR A 369 2.75 -37.55 33.91
C TYR A 369 3.51 -36.65 34.88
N VAL A 370 2.80 -36.07 35.84
CA VAL A 370 3.30 -35.11 36.83
C VAL A 370 2.58 -35.28 38.17
N ALA A 371 3.11 -34.69 39.24
CA ALA A 371 2.37 -34.56 40.49
C ALA A 371 1.21 -33.54 40.31
N PRO A 372 0.15 -33.61 41.13
CA PRO A 372 -0.83 -32.53 41.22
C PRO A 372 -0.12 -31.23 41.60
N GLY A 373 -0.55 -30.11 40.99
CA GLY A 373 0.21 -28.88 41.10
C GLY A 373 -0.18 -27.78 40.14
N ARG A 374 0.62 -26.72 40.16
CA ARG A 374 0.47 -25.51 39.35
C ARG A 374 1.60 -25.45 38.33
N TYR A 375 1.27 -25.52 37.05
CA TYR A 375 2.26 -25.57 35.97
C TYR A 375 2.13 -24.37 35.05
N LEU A 376 3.21 -23.59 34.94
CA LEU A 376 3.32 -22.54 33.93
C LEU A 376 3.88 -23.15 32.64
N VAL A 377 2.99 -23.46 31.70
CA VAL A 377 3.33 -24.05 30.41
C VAL A 377 3.95 -22.97 29.50
N SER A 378 5.11 -23.27 28.96
CA SER A 378 5.83 -22.48 27.95
C SER A 378 5.98 -23.25 26.64
N PHE A 379 6.28 -22.54 25.56
CA PHE A 379 6.41 -23.10 24.22
C PHE A 379 7.76 -22.72 23.61
N THR A 380 8.26 -23.47 22.62
CA THR A 380 9.52 -23.13 21.94
C THR A 380 9.37 -21.87 21.09
N GLU A 381 10.41 -21.04 21.04
CA GLU A 381 10.48 -20.01 20.02
C GLU A 381 10.97 -20.62 18.71
N ILE A 382 10.17 -20.45 17.64
CA ILE A 382 10.47 -20.96 16.31
C ILE A 382 10.45 -19.80 15.30
N HIS A 383 11.38 -19.82 14.35
CA HIS A 383 11.48 -18.77 13.33
C HIS A 383 10.18 -18.70 12.50
N GLY A 384 9.76 -17.50 12.12
CA GLY A 384 8.56 -17.34 11.30
C GLY A 384 7.21 -17.48 12.04
N TRP A 385 7.19 -17.83 13.33
CA TRP A 385 5.95 -17.92 14.11
C TRP A 385 5.93 -17.01 15.34
N ASN A 386 4.74 -16.56 15.72
CA ASN A 386 4.44 -15.95 16.99
C ASN A 386 4.11 -17.05 18.01
N ILE A 387 4.86 -17.06 19.10
CA ILE A 387 4.71 -18.01 20.21
C ILE A 387 3.37 -17.80 20.95
N PRO A 388 2.66 -18.87 21.33
CA PRO A 388 1.52 -18.76 22.24
C PRO A 388 1.93 -18.16 23.59
N GLY A 389 1.03 -17.39 24.20
CA GLY A 389 1.25 -16.91 25.57
C GLY A 389 1.42 -18.06 26.57
N LYS A 390 2.28 -17.87 27.57
CA LYS A 390 2.42 -18.83 28.67
C LYS A 390 1.07 -19.08 29.33
N THR A 391 0.82 -20.31 29.75
CA THR A 391 -0.48 -20.73 30.29
C THR A 391 -0.30 -21.38 31.65
N ASN A 392 -1.06 -20.94 32.65
CA ASN A 392 -1.18 -21.66 33.91
C ASN A 392 -2.15 -22.83 33.75
N VAL A 393 -1.70 -24.03 34.07
CA VAL A 393 -2.50 -25.25 34.17
C VAL A 393 -2.49 -25.70 35.62
N TYR A 394 -3.67 -26.02 36.13
CA TYR A 394 -3.85 -26.59 37.47
C TYR A 394 -4.27 -28.05 37.28
N LEU A 395 -3.60 -28.95 37.98
CA LEU A 395 -3.89 -30.38 37.94
C LEU A 395 -4.21 -30.84 39.36
N ASP A 396 -5.38 -31.45 39.53
CA ASP A 396 -5.74 -32.21 40.72
C ASP A 396 -5.32 -33.68 40.55
N PHE A 397 -5.42 -34.46 41.63
CA PHE A 397 -5.05 -35.88 41.61
C PHE A 397 -5.85 -36.67 40.56
N LEU A 398 -5.16 -37.53 39.80
CA LEU A 398 -5.71 -38.37 38.74
C LEU A 398 -6.34 -37.64 37.54
N ASP A 399 -6.14 -36.32 37.43
CA ASP A 399 -6.56 -35.58 36.24
C ASP A 399 -5.84 -36.08 34.97
N ASP A 400 -6.58 -36.17 33.85
CA ASP A 400 -6.06 -36.41 32.50
C ASP A 400 -6.52 -35.26 31.60
N ILE A 401 -5.72 -34.18 31.56
CA ILE A 401 -6.10 -32.93 30.88
C ILE A 401 -5.41 -32.84 29.51
N GLU A 402 -6.22 -32.56 28.49
CA GLU A 402 -5.75 -32.13 27.18
C GLU A 402 -6.03 -30.63 26.97
N VAL A 403 -5.01 -29.88 26.55
CA VAL A 403 -5.13 -28.44 26.27
C VAL A 403 -4.59 -28.16 24.87
N SER A 404 -5.35 -27.39 24.08
CA SER A 404 -4.91 -26.94 22.75
C SER A 404 -4.33 -25.52 22.77
N ARG A 405 -3.24 -25.28 22.02
CA ARG A 405 -2.61 -23.96 21.85
C ARG A 405 -2.19 -23.74 20.40
N SER A 406 -2.15 -22.48 19.99
CA SER A 406 -1.93 -22.13 18.58
C SER A 406 -0.84 -21.10 18.39
N TYR A 407 0.16 -21.45 17.56
CA TYR A 407 1.08 -20.51 16.95
C TYR A 407 0.38 -19.80 15.80
N THR A 408 0.79 -18.56 15.54
CA THR A 408 0.35 -17.81 14.36
C THR A 408 1.54 -17.39 13.54
N ARG A 409 1.43 -17.39 12.21
CA ARG A 409 2.54 -17.03 11.32
C ARG A 409 2.89 -15.55 11.53
N LYS A 410 4.19 -15.23 11.63
CA LYS A 410 4.69 -13.85 11.59
C LYS A 410 4.42 -13.25 10.21
N GLN A 411 4.33 -11.93 10.18
CA GLN A 411 4.22 -11.17 8.94
C GLN A 411 5.56 -10.53 8.60
N PHE A 412 5.92 -10.61 7.33
CA PHE A 412 7.14 -10.03 6.78
C PHE A 412 6.80 -9.12 5.60
N LEU A 413 7.52 -8.00 5.50
CA LEU A 413 7.36 -7.02 4.44
C LEU A 413 8.27 -7.37 3.27
N VAL A 414 7.66 -7.56 2.10
CA VAL A 414 8.36 -7.55 0.81
C VAL A 414 8.20 -6.13 0.26
N ASP A 415 9.23 -5.31 0.48
CA ASP A 415 9.30 -3.96 -0.05
C ASP A 415 10.03 -3.93 -1.38
N VAL A 416 9.56 -3.05 -2.27
CA VAL A 416 10.10 -2.94 -3.62
C VAL A 416 10.25 -1.49 -4.05
N ALA A 417 11.47 -1.14 -4.47
CA ALA A 417 11.76 0.10 -5.16
C ALA A 417 11.89 -0.09 -6.68
N VAL A 418 11.61 0.96 -7.44
CA VAL A 418 11.84 1.03 -8.89
C VAL A 418 13.05 1.91 -9.16
N TYR A 419 14.00 1.43 -9.95
CA TYR A 419 15.20 2.18 -10.31
C TYR A 419 15.50 2.16 -11.82
N PRO A 420 15.72 3.32 -12.46
CA PRO A 420 15.49 4.67 -11.92
C PRO A 420 14.01 4.92 -11.57
N GLU A 421 13.72 5.91 -10.73
CA GLU A 421 12.33 6.20 -10.34
C GLU A 421 11.45 6.53 -11.58
N ASN A 422 10.17 6.14 -11.54
CA ASN A 422 9.18 6.37 -12.60
C ASN A 422 9.47 5.69 -13.96
N THR A 423 10.36 4.69 -14.01
CA THR A 423 10.71 3.96 -15.25
C THR A 423 9.94 2.65 -15.45
N GLY A 424 9.10 2.29 -14.49
CA GLY A 424 8.24 1.11 -14.52
C GLY A 424 7.35 1.06 -13.29
N THR A 425 6.56 0.01 -13.20
CA THR A 425 5.71 -0.28 -12.04
C THR A 425 5.96 -1.70 -11.56
N VAL A 426 5.77 -1.91 -10.25
CA VAL A 426 5.80 -3.25 -9.66
C VAL A 426 4.46 -3.54 -9.02
N THR A 427 3.96 -4.76 -9.23
CA THR A 427 2.82 -5.32 -8.51
C THR A 427 3.25 -6.52 -7.69
N GLY A 428 2.52 -6.83 -6.61
CA GLY A 428 2.81 -7.95 -5.72
C GLY A 428 3.68 -7.62 -4.50
N ALA A 429 4.16 -6.38 -4.34
CA ALA A 429 4.80 -5.96 -3.08
C ALA A 429 3.77 -5.86 -1.95
N GLY A 430 4.21 -6.02 -0.70
CA GLY A 430 3.34 -5.92 0.47
C GLY A 430 3.74 -6.82 1.62
N THR A 431 2.81 -7.00 2.56
CA THR A 431 3.01 -7.84 3.74
C THR A 431 2.49 -9.25 3.49
N TYR A 432 3.31 -10.24 3.78
CA TYR A 432 3.03 -11.66 3.61
C TYR A 432 3.20 -12.40 4.93
N TYR A 433 2.46 -13.50 5.14
CA TYR A 433 2.76 -14.38 6.25
C TYR A 433 3.99 -15.24 5.94
N TYR A 434 4.71 -15.66 6.97
CA TYR A 434 5.79 -16.63 6.84
C TYR A 434 5.36 -17.86 6.04
N GLY A 435 6.18 -18.27 5.08
CA GLY A 435 5.90 -19.40 4.20
C GLY A 435 4.90 -19.12 3.07
N ASP A 436 4.27 -17.94 3.01
CA ASP A 436 3.48 -17.55 1.83
C ASP A 436 4.38 -17.42 0.61
N THR A 437 3.83 -17.67 -0.57
CA THR A 437 4.51 -17.41 -1.85
C THR A 437 4.16 -16.00 -2.32
N ALA A 438 5.18 -15.13 -2.44
CA ALA A 438 5.04 -13.82 -3.06
C ALA A 438 5.35 -13.93 -4.56
N THR A 439 4.56 -13.24 -5.38
CA THR A 439 4.78 -13.15 -6.82
C THR A 439 4.81 -11.69 -7.23
N LEU A 440 5.99 -11.21 -7.64
CA LEU A 440 6.22 -9.86 -8.11
C LEU A 440 6.22 -9.81 -9.64
N PHE A 441 5.62 -8.77 -10.18
CA PHE A 441 5.69 -8.47 -11.62
C PHE A 441 6.20 -7.04 -11.83
N ALA A 442 7.23 -6.90 -12.65
CA ALA A 442 7.77 -5.63 -13.10
C ALA A 442 7.29 -5.33 -14.52
N GLU A 443 6.50 -4.28 -14.67
CA GLU A 443 6.03 -3.80 -15.97
C GLU A 443 6.79 -2.51 -16.33
N PRO A 444 7.59 -2.50 -17.42
CA PRO A 444 8.30 -1.31 -17.86
C PRO A 444 7.35 -0.19 -18.26
N ALA A 445 7.71 1.05 -17.96
CA ALA A 445 7.04 2.20 -18.56
C ALA A 445 7.40 2.29 -20.05
N SER A 446 6.57 2.98 -20.84
CA SER A 446 6.84 3.19 -22.26
C SER A 446 8.25 3.75 -22.47
N GLY A 447 9.03 3.10 -23.35
CA GLY A 447 10.39 3.52 -23.68
C GLY A 447 11.48 3.00 -22.73
N TYR A 448 11.14 2.11 -21.80
CA TYR A 448 12.08 1.40 -20.93
C TYR A 448 11.92 -0.12 -21.09
N ASP A 449 12.99 -0.84 -20.83
CA ASP A 449 12.99 -2.30 -20.73
C ASP A 449 13.28 -2.72 -19.28
N PHE A 450 12.63 -3.78 -18.82
CA PHE A 450 12.99 -4.41 -17.55
C PHE A 450 14.32 -5.15 -17.72
N LEU A 451 15.25 -4.94 -16.79
CA LEU A 451 16.57 -5.53 -16.84
C LEU A 451 16.71 -6.70 -15.85
N HIS A 452 16.41 -6.47 -14.58
CA HIS A 452 16.46 -7.50 -13.53
C HIS A 452 15.89 -7.01 -12.19
N TRP A 453 15.60 -7.98 -11.32
CA TRP A 453 15.43 -7.82 -9.89
C TRP A 453 16.77 -7.91 -9.18
N ARG A 454 16.99 -7.08 -8.16
CA ARG A 454 18.15 -7.19 -7.27
C ARG A 454 17.81 -6.91 -5.81
N GLU A 455 18.61 -7.46 -4.91
CA GLU A 455 18.67 -7.07 -3.50
C GLU A 455 20.04 -6.46 -3.23
N GLY A 456 20.08 -5.18 -2.84
CA GLY A 456 21.33 -4.42 -2.74
C GLY A 456 22.11 -4.41 -4.05
N LYS A 457 23.24 -5.13 -4.11
CA LYS A 457 24.09 -5.26 -5.31
C LYS A 457 23.96 -6.62 -6.03
N ILE A 458 23.19 -7.56 -5.48
CA ILE A 458 23.08 -8.93 -5.98
C ILE A 458 21.86 -9.02 -6.90
N VAL A 459 22.08 -9.43 -8.15
CA VAL A 459 20.99 -9.74 -9.08
C VAL A 459 20.32 -11.03 -8.66
N ILE A 460 19.00 -10.99 -8.47
CA ILE A 460 18.18 -12.12 -8.02
C ILE A 460 17.56 -12.85 -9.20
N SER A 461 17.04 -12.11 -10.18
CA SER A 461 16.41 -12.69 -11.38
C SER A 461 16.40 -11.69 -12.52
N THR A 462 16.53 -12.16 -13.76
CA THR A 462 16.35 -11.35 -14.98
C THR A 462 14.93 -11.45 -15.55
N ASP A 463 14.09 -12.34 -15.00
CA ASP A 463 12.70 -12.48 -15.43
C ASP A 463 11.83 -11.40 -14.80
N ASN A 464 10.94 -10.79 -15.57
CA ASN A 464 10.06 -9.74 -15.08
C ASN A 464 9.01 -10.24 -14.07
N LYS A 465 8.77 -11.56 -14.04
CA LYS A 465 8.05 -12.27 -12.96
C LYS A 465 9.07 -12.87 -11.99
N LEU A 466 8.97 -12.52 -10.70
CA LEU A 466 9.76 -13.12 -9.63
C LEU A 466 8.83 -13.77 -8.60
N GLU A 467 9.00 -15.07 -8.37
CA GLU A 467 8.21 -15.88 -7.44
C GLU A 467 9.13 -16.51 -6.40
N PHE A 468 8.82 -16.35 -5.12
CA PHE A 468 9.61 -16.90 -4.01
C PHE A 468 8.76 -17.06 -2.74
N THR A 469 9.23 -17.91 -1.84
CA THR A 469 8.63 -18.09 -0.50
C THR A 469 9.16 -17.04 0.46
N VAL A 470 8.27 -16.34 1.16
CA VAL A 470 8.63 -15.29 2.13
C VAL A 470 9.08 -15.93 3.44
N GLN A 471 10.35 -15.75 3.78
CA GLN A 471 10.93 -16.22 5.04
C GLN A 471 11.28 -15.08 6.00
N ASP A 472 11.58 -13.90 5.47
CA ASP A 472 11.99 -12.71 6.19
C ASP A 472 11.60 -11.44 5.42
N ASN A 473 11.84 -10.27 6.01
CA ASN A 473 11.69 -8.99 5.31
C ASN A 473 12.68 -8.91 4.14
N LEU A 474 12.20 -8.47 2.98
CA LEU A 474 13.00 -8.38 1.75
C LEU A 474 12.88 -6.97 1.17
N ASN A 475 14.01 -6.42 0.70
CA ASN A 475 14.08 -5.11 0.07
C ASN A 475 14.61 -5.26 -1.35
N LEU A 476 13.69 -5.41 -2.30
CA LEU A 476 14.01 -5.67 -3.70
C LEU A 476 13.99 -4.38 -4.53
N ILE A 477 14.73 -4.38 -5.62
CA ILE A 477 14.75 -3.28 -6.59
C ILE A 477 14.47 -3.87 -7.97
N ALA A 478 13.41 -3.39 -8.63
CA ALA A 478 13.18 -3.60 -10.06
C ALA A 478 14.01 -2.59 -10.84
N VAL A 479 14.96 -3.07 -11.63
CA VAL A 479 15.86 -2.23 -12.42
C VAL A 479 15.40 -2.20 -13.87
N PHE A 480 15.24 -0.99 -14.41
CA PHE A 480 14.88 -0.74 -15.80
C PHE A 480 15.99 0.05 -16.52
N SER A 481 16.08 -0.11 -17.83
CA SER A 481 16.98 0.67 -18.67
C SER A 481 16.22 1.39 -19.78
N PRO A 482 16.56 2.66 -20.08
CA PRO A 482 15.93 3.36 -21.20
C PRO A 482 16.29 2.68 -22.52
N GLN A 483 15.27 2.50 -23.37
CA GLN A 483 15.47 2.06 -24.74
C GLN A 483 16.33 3.10 -25.50
N GLN A 484 16.99 2.66 -26.55
CA GLN A 484 17.80 3.52 -27.40
C GLN A 484 17.18 3.65 -28.79
N TYR A 485 17.21 4.86 -29.35
CA TYR A 485 16.66 5.16 -30.66
C TYR A 485 17.74 5.73 -31.59
N ALA A 486 17.77 5.20 -32.80
CA ALA A 486 18.61 5.69 -33.87
C ALA A 486 17.91 6.86 -34.57
N ILE A 487 18.57 8.01 -34.60
CA ILE A 487 18.16 9.19 -35.35
C ILE A 487 19.09 9.32 -36.55
N SER A 488 18.55 9.02 -37.72
CA SER A 488 19.27 9.09 -38.99
C SER A 488 18.85 10.33 -39.77
N VAL A 489 19.78 10.89 -40.52
CA VAL A 489 19.54 12.08 -41.35
C VAL A 489 20.01 11.87 -42.77
N THR A 490 19.29 12.43 -43.71
CA THR A 490 19.68 12.54 -45.11
C THR A 490 19.62 14.00 -45.56
N VAL A 491 20.41 14.36 -46.56
CA VAL A 491 20.51 15.72 -47.11
C VAL A 491 20.00 15.72 -48.54
N ASN A 492 19.05 16.59 -48.86
CA ASN A 492 18.41 16.64 -50.17
C ASN A 492 18.32 18.09 -50.72
N PRO A 493 18.93 18.40 -51.89
CA PRO A 493 19.89 17.58 -52.60
C PRO A 493 21.17 17.43 -51.79
N SER A 494 21.96 16.38 -52.02
CA SER A 494 23.18 16.12 -51.24
C SER A 494 24.22 17.26 -51.29
N ALA A 495 24.17 18.10 -52.32
CA ALA A 495 25.01 19.30 -52.46
C ALA A 495 24.50 20.51 -51.66
N GLY A 496 23.25 20.49 -51.19
CA GLY A 496 22.55 21.65 -50.65
C GLY A 496 22.98 22.09 -49.25
N GLY A 497 23.60 21.21 -48.47
CA GLY A 497 24.08 21.55 -47.13
C GLY A 497 24.71 20.39 -46.38
N SER A 498 24.89 20.58 -45.08
CA SER A 498 25.37 19.55 -44.14
C SER A 498 24.48 19.51 -42.90
N VAL A 499 24.46 18.38 -42.21
CA VAL A 499 23.68 18.17 -40.99
C VAL A 499 24.57 17.65 -39.86
N THR A 500 24.40 18.20 -38.66
CA THR A 500 24.98 17.68 -37.41
C THR A 500 23.88 17.31 -36.41
N GLY A 501 24.17 16.39 -35.49
CA GLY A 501 23.24 15.96 -34.42
C GLY A 501 22.52 14.63 -34.65
N ALA A 502 22.90 13.86 -35.67
CA ALA A 502 22.41 12.48 -35.84
C ALA A 502 23.20 11.49 -34.96
N GLY A 503 22.60 10.36 -34.60
CA GLY A 503 23.22 9.36 -33.72
C GLY A 503 22.20 8.50 -32.96
N THR A 504 22.69 7.75 -31.98
CA THR A 504 21.86 6.96 -31.07
C THR A 504 21.62 7.71 -29.78
N TYR A 505 20.36 7.80 -29.35
CA TYR A 505 19.94 8.55 -28.17
C TYR A 505 19.11 7.67 -27.24
N THR A 506 19.28 7.81 -25.93
CA THR A 506 18.43 7.15 -24.93
C THR A 506 17.04 7.77 -24.92
N HIS A 507 16.02 6.97 -24.59
CA HIS A 507 14.64 7.42 -24.47
C HIS A 507 14.51 8.66 -23.59
N GLY A 508 13.78 9.67 -24.08
CA GLY A 508 13.58 10.95 -23.37
C GLY A 508 14.70 11.98 -23.57
N SER A 509 15.82 11.63 -24.20
CA SER A 509 16.90 12.59 -24.50
C SER A 509 16.44 13.63 -25.52
N SER A 510 16.88 14.88 -25.33
CA SER A 510 16.71 15.93 -26.32
C SER A 510 17.70 15.76 -27.45
N VAL A 511 17.20 15.68 -28.68
CA VAL A 511 17.97 15.59 -29.92
C VAL A 511 17.84 16.93 -30.63
N THR A 512 18.97 17.53 -31.01
CA THR A 512 18.98 18.76 -31.79
C THR A 512 19.72 18.54 -33.09
N LEU A 513 18.98 18.56 -34.20
CA LEU A 513 19.53 18.53 -35.54
C LEU A 513 19.78 19.95 -36.03
N THR A 514 20.95 20.20 -36.63
CA THR A 514 21.28 21.49 -37.23
C THR A 514 21.62 21.31 -38.71
N ALA A 515 20.84 21.93 -39.57
CA ALA A 515 21.08 22.02 -41.00
C ALA A 515 21.88 23.31 -41.31
N THR A 516 23.02 23.16 -41.96
CA THR A 516 23.85 24.28 -42.42
C THR A 516 23.84 24.30 -43.96
N PRO A 517 23.20 25.28 -44.60
CA PRO A 517 23.20 25.38 -46.06
C PRO A 517 24.61 25.60 -46.63
N ASN A 518 24.90 24.95 -47.76
CA ASN A 518 26.08 25.26 -48.55
C ASN A 518 25.86 26.52 -49.39
N GLN A 519 26.93 27.14 -49.89
CA GLN A 519 26.86 28.36 -50.70
C GLN A 519 25.88 28.19 -51.89
N GLY A 520 24.98 29.16 -52.08
CA GLY A 520 23.98 29.15 -53.14
C GLY A 520 22.70 28.39 -52.80
N TYR A 521 22.58 27.84 -51.59
CA TYR A 521 21.38 27.17 -51.10
C TYR A 521 20.86 27.85 -49.83
N ARG A 522 19.55 27.73 -49.62
CA ARG A 522 18.90 28.01 -48.34
C ARG A 522 18.23 26.75 -47.82
N PHE A 523 18.15 26.65 -46.49
CA PHE A 523 17.39 25.58 -45.85
C PHE A 523 15.90 25.82 -46.07
N VAL A 524 15.16 24.76 -46.43
CA VAL A 524 13.72 24.83 -46.67
C VAL A 524 12.98 24.30 -45.45
N ASN A 525 13.20 23.02 -45.13
CA ASN A 525 12.54 22.34 -44.04
C ASN A 525 13.20 20.99 -43.69
N TRP A 526 12.83 20.47 -42.53
CA TRP A 526 12.97 19.09 -42.14
C TRP A 526 11.73 18.32 -42.56
N THR A 527 11.92 17.15 -43.15
CA THR A 527 10.82 16.22 -43.43
C THR A 527 11.09 14.84 -42.85
N GLU A 528 10.03 14.11 -42.52
CA GLU A 528 10.07 12.70 -42.13
C GLU A 528 9.00 11.97 -42.95
N SER A 529 9.39 10.90 -43.65
CA SER A 529 8.52 10.19 -44.61
C SER A 529 7.82 11.11 -45.64
N GLY A 530 8.45 12.22 -46.00
CA GLY A 530 7.93 13.21 -46.96
C GLY A 530 7.04 14.31 -46.36
N SER A 531 6.64 14.21 -45.09
CA SER A 531 5.87 15.25 -44.40
C SER A 531 6.77 16.25 -43.68
N GLU A 532 6.46 17.54 -43.75
CA GLU A 532 7.20 18.62 -43.08
C GLU A 532 7.04 18.53 -41.56
N VAL A 533 8.17 18.53 -40.83
CA VAL A 533 8.19 18.47 -39.35
C VAL A 533 8.77 19.73 -38.70
N SER A 534 9.51 20.56 -39.45
CA SER A 534 10.01 21.86 -39.00
C SER A 534 10.55 22.68 -40.17
N ARG A 535 10.41 24.01 -40.14
CA ARG A 535 11.08 24.94 -41.07
C ARG A 535 12.32 25.59 -40.47
N GLU A 536 12.56 25.39 -39.18
CA GLU A 536 13.73 25.92 -38.51
C GLU A 536 14.96 25.05 -38.82
N ALA A 537 16.06 25.70 -39.23
CA ALA A 537 17.31 25.00 -39.52
C ALA A 537 17.87 24.24 -38.31
N LYS A 538 17.52 24.69 -37.10
CA LYS A 538 17.71 23.94 -35.86
C LYS A 538 16.38 23.32 -35.44
N TYR A 539 16.32 21.98 -35.42
CA TYR A 539 15.13 21.25 -35.00
C TYR A 539 15.45 20.40 -33.78
N THR A 540 14.78 20.72 -32.67
CA THR A 540 14.91 20.02 -31.40
C THR A 540 13.65 19.20 -31.12
N PHE A 541 13.83 17.93 -30.77
CA PHE A 541 12.75 17.02 -30.39
C PHE A 541 13.24 15.97 -29.38
N THR A 542 12.32 15.23 -28.77
CA THR A 542 12.64 14.17 -27.80
C THR A 542 12.75 12.82 -28.49
N ALA A 543 13.81 12.05 -28.22
CA ALA A 543 13.98 10.69 -28.73
C ALA A 543 12.99 9.73 -28.06
N THR A 544 11.91 9.38 -28.77
CA THR A 544 10.90 8.42 -28.31
C THR A 544 10.68 7.25 -29.27
N ALA A 545 11.28 7.31 -30.46
CA ALA A 545 11.26 6.27 -31.48
C ALA A 545 12.46 6.43 -32.42
N ASN A 546 12.78 5.39 -33.20
CA ASN A 546 13.71 5.51 -34.31
C ASN A 546 13.14 6.48 -35.35
N ARG A 547 13.95 7.42 -35.83
CA ARG A 547 13.52 8.44 -36.80
C ARG A 547 14.51 8.58 -37.93
N THR A 548 13.99 8.85 -39.12
CA THR A 548 14.79 9.16 -40.31
C THR A 548 14.31 10.48 -40.90
N LEU A 549 15.12 11.52 -40.75
CA LEU A 549 14.77 12.86 -41.20
C LEU A 549 15.56 13.25 -42.45
N THR A 550 14.97 14.13 -43.26
CA THR A 550 15.62 14.70 -44.44
C THR A 550 15.70 16.20 -44.26
N ALA A 551 16.92 16.75 -44.30
CA ALA A 551 17.15 18.19 -44.41
C ALA A 551 17.02 18.57 -45.88
N ASN A 552 15.97 19.32 -46.22
CA ASN A 552 15.74 19.80 -47.57
C ASN A 552 16.32 21.20 -47.73
N PHE A 553 17.07 21.38 -48.81
CA PHE A 553 17.67 22.64 -49.23
C PHE A 553 17.22 22.94 -50.65
N GLU A 554 17.13 24.22 -50.97
CA GLU A 554 16.88 24.68 -52.33
C GLU A 554 17.83 25.82 -52.69
N PRO A 555 18.08 26.09 -53.96
CA PRO A 555 18.90 27.24 -54.36
C PRO A 555 18.32 28.55 -53.80
N ALA A 556 19.16 29.40 -53.21
CA ALA A 556 18.77 30.79 -52.90
C ALA A 556 18.74 31.62 -54.21
N GLY A 557 17.79 32.57 -54.35
CA GLY A 557 17.62 33.37 -55.57
C GLY A 557 16.16 33.66 -55.95
N ALA A 558 15.81 33.48 -57.23
CA ALA A 558 14.44 33.65 -57.72
C ALA A 558 13.99 32.47 -58.57
N ASP A 559 12.71 32.10 -58.49
CA ASP A 559 12.06 31.12 -59.35
C ASP A 559 10.96 31.77 -60.20
N ARG A 560 10.49 31.03 -61.21
CA ARG A 560 9.43 31.48 -62.11
C ARG A 560 8.34 30.43 -62.15
N ILE A 561 7.11 30.88 -61.93
CA ILE A 561 5.89 30.10 -62.03
C ILE A 561 5.12 30.65 -63.23
N ALA A 562 5.18 29.92 -64.35
CA ALA A 562 4.67 30.41 -65.63
C ALA A 562 4.25 29.27 -66.55
N GLY A 563 3.06 29.39 -67.13
CA GLY A 563 2.64 28.56 -68.25
C GLY A 563 2.85 29.26 -69.58
N SER A 564 2.48 28.60 -70.67
CA SER A 564 2.57 29.16 -72.03
C SER A 564 1.65 30.36 -72.28
N ASN A 565 0.66 30.59 -71.41
CA ASN A 565 -0.26 31.72 -71.42
C ASN A 565 -0.89 31.90 -70.03
N ARG A 566 -1.76 32.90 -69.85
CA ARG A 566 -2.44 33.20 -68.57
C ARG A 566 -3.20 32.02 -67.93
N TYR A 567 -3.79 31.13 -68.73
CA TYR A 567 -4.47 29.94 -68.22
C TYR A 567 -3.46 28.92 -67.70
N GLY A 568 -2.38 28.73 -68.45
CA GLY A 568 -1.26 27.90 -68.03
C GLY A 568 -0.59 28.43 -66.75
N THR A 569 -0.34 29.73 -66.64
CA THR A 569 0.24 30.31 -65.42
C THR A 569 -0.63 30.07 -64.20
N ALA A 570 -1.96 30.23 -64.30
CA ALA A 570 -2.87 29.90 -63.20
C ALA A 570 -2.81 28.41 -62.80
N ILE A 571 -2.60 27.51 -63.76
CA ILE A 571 -2.41 26.07 -63.51
C ILE A 571 -1.08 25.80 -62.79
N GLU A 572 0.02 26.40 -63.25
CA GLU A 572 1.32 26.25 -62.59
C GLU A 572 1.27 26.78 -61.14
N ILE A 573 0.58 27.91 -60.91
CA ILE A 573 0.35 28.46 -59.57
C ILE A 573 -0.47 27.49 -58.72
N SER A 574 -1.51 26.88 -59.31
CA SER A 574 -2.32 25.85 -58.65
C SER A 574 -1.48 24.64 -58.25
N GLN A 575 -0.62 24.15 -59.14
CA GLN A 575 0.24 23.01 -58.88
C GLN A 575 1.27 23.30 -57.80
N GLN A 576 1.75 24.55 -57.70
CA GLN A 576 2.67 24.98 -56.63
C GLN A 576 1.97 25.09 -55.27
N GLY A 577 0.75 25.67 -55.22
CA GLY A 577 0.04 25.93 -53.96
C GLY A 577 -0.79 24.79 -53.40
N TRP A 578 -1.19 23.85 -54.25
CA TRP A 578 -2.15 22.78 -53.96
C TRP A 578 -1.64 21.45 -54.52
N LEU A 579 -0.43 21.07 -54.07
CA LEU A 579 0.25 19.83 -54.45
C LEU A 579 -0.60 18.59 -54.14
N GLN A 580 -1.25 18.58 -52.98
CA GLN A 580 -2.09 17.48 -52.49
C GLN A 580 -3.53 17.53 -53.00
N GLY A 581 -3.87 18.53 -53.82
CA GLY A 581 -5.23 18.78 -54.27
C GLY A 581 -5.92 19.94 -53.55
N ALA A 582 -7.15 20.24 -53.96
CA ALA A 582 -8.03 21.24 -53.35
C ALA A 582 -9.49 20.82 -53.54
N ASP A 583 -10.27 20.76 -52.45
CA ASP A 583 -11.67 20.35 -52.50
C ASP A 583 -12.54 21.31 -53.33
N THR A 584 -12.18 22.59 -53.32
CA THR A 584 -12.87 23.66 -54.06
C THR A 584 -11.91 24.36 -55.03
N VAL A 585 -12.43 24.70 -56.21
CA VAL A 585 -11.77 25.61 -57.17
C VAL A 585 -12.61 26.87 -57.34
N VAL A 586 -11.97 28.03 -57.34
CA VAL A 586 -12.63 29.28 -57.74
C VAL A 586 -12.31 29.54 -59.21
N LEU A 587 -13.34 29.66 -60.04
CA LEU A 587 -13.23 29.81 -61.49
C LEU A 587 -13.66 31.21 -61.93
N ALA A 588 -12.77 31.92 -62.60
CA ALA A 588 -13.05 33.23 -63.17
C ALA A 588 -12.65 33.32 -64.65
N ARG A 589 -13.18 34.32 -65.36
CA ARG A 589 -12.73 34.58 -66.74
C ARG A 589 -11.34 35.20 -66.75
N GLY A 590 -10.50 34.82 -67.73
CA GLY A 590 -9.10 35.25 -67.80
C GLY A 590 -8.84 36.57 -68.52
N ASP A 591 -9.85 37.20 -69.09
CA ASP A 591 -9.76 38.40 -69.95
C ASP A 591 -10.41 39.65 -69.35
N GLU A 592 -11.03 39.54 -68.17
CA GLU A 592 -11.49 40.65 -67.33
C GLU A 592 -11.09 40.40 -65.87
N TYR A 593 -10.81 41.46 -65.10
CA TYR A 593 -10.12 41.35 -63.83
C TYR A 593 -11.01 41.49 -62.59
N ALA A 594 -12.11 42.24 -62.69
CA ALA A 594 -12.80 42.77 -61.50
C ALA A 594 -13.39 41.68 -60.59
N ASP A 595 -14.04 40.67 -61.17
CA ASP A 595 -14.64 39.57 -60.42
C ASP A 595 -13.55 38.66 -59.81
N ALA A 596 -12.48 38.41 -60.57
CA ALA A 596 -11.35 37.58 -60.13
C ALA A 596 -10.56 38.26 -59.00
N LEU A 597 -10.36 39.58 -59.08
CA LEU A 597 -9.69 40.38 -58.06
C LEU A 597 -10.42 40.29 -56.71
N ALA A 598 -11.74 40.53 -56.72
CA ALA A 598 -12.56 40.43 -55.51
C ALA A 598 -12.65 38.99 -54.98
N GLY A 599 -12.43 37.99 -55.84
CA GLY A 599 -12.42 36.57 -55.52
C GLY A 599 -11.19 36.08 -54.77
N VAL A 600 -10.05 36.80 -54.79
CA VAL A 600 -8.79 36.34 -54.15
C VAL A 600 -8.95 36.08 -52.65
N PRO A 601 -9.57 36.97 -51.85
CA PRO A 601 -9.79 36.68 -50.43
C PRO A 601 -10.74 35.51 -50.17
N LEU A 602 -11.77 35.33 -51.00
CA LEU A 602 -12.67 34.18 -50.90
C LEU A 602 -11.94 32.87 -51.20
N ALA A 603 -11.13 32.85 -52.27
CA ALA A 603 -10.34 31.68 -52.65
C ALA A 603 -9.35 31.31 -51.54
N TYR A 604 -8.67 32.30 -50.96
CA TYR A 604 -7.79 32.08 -49.81
C TYR A 604 -8.53 31.55 -48.57
N GLN A 605 -9.69 32.10 -48.23
CA GLN A 605 -10.52 31.64 -47.10
C GLN A 605 -10.96 30.17 -47.26
N LEU A 606 -11.12 29.71 -48.50
CA LEU A 606 -11.51 28.34 -48.83
C LEU A 606 -10.33 27.39 -49.05
N ASP A 607 -9.08 27.87 -48.89
CA ASP A 607 -7.86 27.21 -49.33
C ASP A 607 -7.98 26.63 -50.76
N ALA A 608 -8.47 27.46 -51.69
CA ALA A 608 -8.78 27.08 -53.06
C ALA A 608 -7.96 27.88 -54.09
N PRO A 609 -7.47 27.28 -55.18
CA PRO A 609 -6.84 28.03 -56.27
C PRO A 609 -7.87 28.84 -57.06
N ILE A 610 -7.42 29.97 -57.63
CA ILE A 610 -8.14 30.65 -58.71
C ILE A 610 -7.64 30.14 -60.05
N LEU A 611 -8.50 29.41 -60.75
CA LEU A 611 -8.26 29.01 -62.13
C LEU A 611 -9.01 29.94 -63.10
N LEU A 612 -8.44 30.06 -64.30
CA LEU A 612 -8.98 30.94 -65.34
C LEU A 612 -9.61 30.14 -66.47
N THR A 613 -10.67 30.69 -67.06
CA THR A 613 -11.37 30.14 -68.23
C THR A 613 -11.70 31.21 -69.27
N ARG A 614 -12.14 30.79 -70.46
CA ARG A 614 -12.80 31.67 -71.44
C ARG A 614 -14.29 31.69 -71.18
N THR A 615 -14.98 32.75 -71.61
CA THR A 615 -16.43 32.91 -71.38
C THR A 615 -17.25 31.71 -71.83
N ASN A 616 -16.98 31.16 -73.02
CA ASN A 616 -17.76 30.08 -73.62
C ASN A 616 -17.00 28.75 -73.74
N LEU A 617 -15.84 28.61 -73.10
CA LEU A 617 -15.01 27.41 -73.23
C LEU A 617 -14.17 27.19 -71.98
N LEU A 618 -14.43 26.07 -71.28
CA LEU A 618 -13.50 25.53 -70.30
C LEU A 618 -12.30 24.97 -71.05
N THR A 619 -11.12 25.57 -70.87
CA THR A 619 -9.95 25.09 -71.62
C THR A 619 -9.61 23.66 -71.19
N PRO A 620 -9.15 22.78 -72.10
CA PRO A 620 -8.76 21.41 -71.72
C PRO A 620 -7.71 21.37 -70.60
N ALA A 621 -6.81 22.34 -70.57
CA ALA A 621 -5.80 22.47 -69.52
C ALA A 621 -6.42 22.84 -68.16
N THR A 622 -7.33 23.82 -68.13
CA THR A 622 -8.07 24.17 -66.89
C THR A 622 -8.89 22.98 -66.39
N LYS A 623 -9.54 22.25 -67.30
CA LYS A 623 -10.30 21.04 -66.99
C LYS A 623 -9.43 19.95 -66.35
N ALA A 624 -8.26 19.69 -66.94
CA ALA A 624 -7.31 18.71 -66.42
C ALA A 624 -6.79 19.10 -65.03
N GLU A 625 -6.55 20.40 -64.80
CA GLU A 625 -6.10 20.87 -63.49
C GLU A 625 -7.18 20.74 -62.41
N ILE A 626 -8.45 21.01 -62.73
CA ILE A 626 -9.57 20.77 -61.80
C ILE A 626 -9.62 19.29 -61.37
N LEU A 627 -9.40 18.36 -62.32
CA LEU A 627 -9.35 16.93 -62.03
C LEU A 627 -8.11 16.53 -61.22
N ARG A 628 -6.94 17.09 -61.55
CA ARG A 628 -5.69 16.87 -60.81
C ARG A 628 -5.84 17.30 -59.35
N LEU A 629 -6.53 18.42 -59.12
CA LEU A 629 -6.81 18.91 -57.78
C LEU A 629 -7.75 17.99 -57.00
N GLY A 630 -8.44 17.05 -57.64
CA GLY A 630 -9.45 16.22 -56.99
C GLY A 630 -10.65 17.03 -56.50
N ALA A 631 -10.90 18.20 -57.08
CA ALA A 631 -11.93 19.10 -56.59
C ALA A 631 -13.31 18.45 -56.68
N SER A 632 -14.12 18.63 -55.65
CA SER A 632 -15.52 18.21 -55.62
C SER A 632 -16.48 19.38 -55.88
N LYS A 633 -15.99 20.61 -55.76
CA LYS A 633 -16.77 21.83 -55.91
C LYS A 633 -16.05 22.88 -56.76
N VAL A 634 -16.82 23.59 -57.59
CA VAL A 634 -16.35 24.77 -58.33
C VAL A 634 -17.24 25.97 -58.04
N ILE A 635 -16.62 27.09 -57.66
CA ILE A 635 -17.29 28.38 -57.47
C ILE A 635 -16.99 29.27 -58.67
N ILE A 636 -17.99 29.54 -59.50
CA ILE A 636 -17.87 30.43 -60.65
C ILE A 636 -18.10 31.87 -60.20
N LEU A 637 -17.16 32.76 -60.52
CA LEU A 637 -17.27 34.19 -60.29
C LEU A 637 -17.77 34.91 -61.55
N GLY A 638 -18.83 35.70 -61.38
CA GLY A 638 -19.45 36.48 -62.44
C GLY A 638 -20.65 35.77 -63.08
N GLY A 639 -21.49 36.59 -63.72
CA GLY A 639 -22.70 36.12 -64.40
C GLY A 639 -22.41 35.27 -65.64
N THR A 640 -23.47 34.87 -66.34
CA THR A 640 -23.38 34.02 -67.54
C THR A 640 -22.62 34.68 -68.69
N GLY A 641 -22.62 36.02 -68.76
CA GLY A 641 -21.79 36.78 -69.70
C GLY A 641 -20.30 36.80 -69.36
N ALA A 642 -19.92 36.45 -68.13
CA ALA A 642 -18.52 36.29 -67.72
C ALA A 642 -18.04 34.85 -67.94
N VAL A 643 -18.82 33.89 -67.44
CA VAL A 643 -18.62 32.45 -67.64
C VAL A 643 -19.98 31.81 -67.94
N SER A 644 -20.17 31.36 -69.18
CA SER A 644 -21.45 30.87 -69.69
C SER A 644 -22.01 29.66 -68.94
N ASP A 645 -23.31 29.43 -69.10
CA ASP A 645 -23.96 28.23 -68.56
C ASP A 645 -23.49 26.95 -69.24
N ALA A 646 -22.99 27.03 -70.48
CA ALA A 646 -22.37 25.88 -71.14
C ALA A 646 -21.12 25.40 -70.36
N VAL A 647 -20.28 26.34 -69.89
CA VAL A 647 -19.13 26.02 -69.04
C VAL A 647 -19.57 25.48 -67.68
N ALA A 648 -20.60 26.08 -67.06
CA ALA A 648 -21.15 25.59 -65.79
C ALA A 648 -21.72 24.16 -65.93
N GLN A 649 -22.43 23.88 -67.01
CA GLN A 649 -22.98 22.56 -67.29
C GLN A 649 -21.89 21.53 -67.56
N GLU A 650 -20.81 21.91 -68.26
CA GLU A 650 -19.66 21.02 -68.46
C GLU A 650 -19.04 20.60 -67.12
N LEU A 651 -18.90 21.52 -66.17
CA LEU A 651 -18.39 21.23 -64.82
C LEU A 651 -19.34 20.30 -64.03
N ILE A 652 -20.66 20.49 -64.14
CA ILE A 652 -21.66 19.59 -63.51
C ILE A 652 -21.55 18.18 -64.09
N VAL A 653 -21.38 18.05 -65.40
CA VAL A 653 -21.20 16.74 -66.08
C VAL A 653 -19.91 16.05 -65.65
N MET A 654 -18.89 16.80 -65.25
CA MET A 654 -17.68 16.25 -64.62
C MET A 654 -17.90 15.72 -63.20
N GLY A 655 -19.12 15.81 -62.67
CA GLY A 655 -19.47 15.34 -61.32
C GLY A 655 -19.23 16.38 -60.22
N LEU A 656 -19.00 17.64 -60.58
CA LEU A 656 -18.66 18.72 -59.64
C LEU A 656 -19.92 19.43 -59.15
N THR A 657 -19.93 19.81 -57.87
CA THR A 657 -20.92 20.75 -57.34
C THR A 657 -20.57 22.15 -57.83
N VAL A 658 -21.45 22.78 -58.62
CA VAL A 658 -21.21 24.12 -59.16
C VAL A 658 -22.02 25.16 -58.41
N GLU A 659 -21.33 26.15 -57.82
CA GLU A 659 -21.92 27.33 -57.21
C GLU A 659 -21.55 28.56 -58.04
N ARG A 660 -22.51 29.45 -58.35
CA ARG A 660 -22.24 30.70 -59.06
C ARG A 660 -22.45 31.89 -58.13
N ILE A 661 -21.45 32.77 -58.04
CA ILE A 661 -21.53 34.04 -57.31
C ILE A 661 -21.47 35.16 -58.34
N SER A 662 -22.59 35.86 -58.51
CA SER A 662 -22.74 36.90 -59.52
C SER A 662 -23.76 37.96 -59.11
N GLY A 663 -23.62 39.17 -59.66
CA GLY A 663 -24.67 40.18 -59.67
C GLY A 663 -24.82 40.84 -61.05
N SER A 664 -25.59 41.94 -61.13
CA SER A 664 -25.84 42.65 -62.40
C SER A 664 -24.60 43.26 -63.05
N GLY A 665 -23.52 43.45 -62.28
CA GLY A 665 -22.22 43.88 -62.78
C GLY A 665 -21.11 43.64 -61.77
N ARG A 666 -19.93 44.20 -62.05
CA ARG A 666 -18.72 44.03 -61.23
C ARG A 666 -18.88 44.48 -59.77
N TYR A 667 -19.64 45.55 -59.54
CA TYR A 667 -19.89 46.08 -58.20
C TYR A 667 -20.80 45.16 -57.37
N ASP A 668 -21.87 44.67 -57.98
CA ASP A 668 -22.79 43.70 -57.36
C ASP A 668 -22.09 42.35 -57.09
N THR A 669 -21.25 41.90 -58.03
CA THR A 669 -20.51 40.65 -57.90
C THR A 669 -19.49 40.74 -56.76
N ALA A 670 -18.74 41.85 -56.64
CA ALA A 670 -17.84 42.08 -55.51
C ALA A 670 -18.59 42.09 -54.16
N ALA A 671 -19.77 42.73 -54.09
CA ALA A 671 -20.62 42.71 -52.89
C ALA A 671 -21.14 41.29 -52.58
N ALA A 672 -21.52 40.51 -53.60
CA ALA A 672 -21.96 39.12 -53.42
C ALA A 672 -20.82 38.21 -52.92
N ILE A 673 -19.60 38.39 -53.43
CA ILE A 673 -18.40 37.69 -52.95
C ILE A 673 -18.16 38.04 -51.48
N ALA A 674 -18.22 39.33 -51.11
CA ALA A 674 -18.07 39.76 -49.73
C ALA A 674 -19.12 39.11 -48.80
N ARG A 675 -20.38 39.05 -49.21
CA ARG A 675 -21.43 38.35 -48.45
C ARG A 675 -21.16 36.85 -48.32
N LYS A 676 -20.65 36.21 -49.38
CA LYS A 676 -20.27 34.80 -49.33
C LYS A 676 -19.16 34.57 -48.31
N MET A 677 -18.12 35.41 -48.33
CA MET A 677 -17.01 35.32 -47.39
C MET A 677 -17.48 35.48 -45.94
N ALA A 678 -18.48 36.34 -45.70
CA ALA A 678 -19.00 36.59 -44.36
C ALA A 678 -19.71 35.37 -43.76
N GLN A 679 -20.27 34.48 -44.60
CA GLN A 679 -21.06 33.31 -44.17
C GLN A 679 -22.18 33.65 -43.16
N GLY A 680 -22.78 34.84 -43.28
CA GLY A 680 -23.79 35.36 -42.34
C GLY A 680 -23.25 36.18 -41.16
N GLY A 681 -21.92 36.31 -41.05
CA GLY A 681 -21.23 37.20 -40.12
C GLY A 681 -20.98 38.61 -40.67
N SER A 682 -20.04 39.32 -40.05
CA SER A 682 -19.68 40.71 -40.36
C SER A 682 -18.18 40.88 -40.59
N PHE A 683 -17.79 41.88 -41.36
CA PHE A 683 -16.41 42.34 -41.51
C PHE A 683 -16.25 43.74 -40.91
N ASN A 684 -15.28 43.91 -40.01
CA ASN A 684 -14.96 45.24 -39.48
C ASN A 684 -14.30 46.14 -40.55
N THR A 685 -13.44 45.55 -41.37
CA THR A 685 -12.63 46.25 -42.39
C THR A 685 -12.89 45.69 -43.78
N ALA A 686 -12.98 46.55 -44.79
CA ALA A 686 -12.95 46.16 -46.20
C ALA A 686 -11.89 46.91 -47.00
N TYR A 687 -11.34 46.26 -48.02
CA TYR A 687 -10.42 46.88 -48.97
C TYR A 687 -11.21 47.49 -50.12
N ILE A 688 -10.94 48.75 -50.46
CA ILE A 688 -11.67 49.51 -51.48
C ILE A 688 -10.77 49.75 -52.67
N ALA A 689 -11.21 49.25 -53.83
CA ALA A 689 -10.52 49.41 -55.10
C ALA A 689 -11.44 50.07 -56.14
N VAL A 690 -10.85 50.73 -57.14
CA VAL A 690 -11.63 51.25 -58.26
C VAL A 690 -12.05 50.10 -59.17
N GLY A 691 -13.31 50.09 -59.61
CA GLY A 691 -13.84 49.06 -60.50
C GLY A 691 -13.54 49.29 -61.98
N THR A 692 -12.83 50.36 -62.35
CA THR A 692 -12.62 50.78 -63.76
C THR A 692 -11.18 50.73 -64.23
N ASP A 693 -10.22 50.54 -63.32
CA ASP A 693 -8.82 50.18 -63.59
C ASP A 693 -8.38 49.11 -62.57
N PHE A 694 -7.26 48.43 -62.81
CA PHE A 694 -6.77 47.32 -61.98
C PHE A 694 -5.44 47.63 -61.30
N ALA A 695 -4.66 48.55 -61.86
CA ALA A 695 -3.23 48.68 -61.61
C ALA A 695 -2.84 48.85 -60.13
N ASP A 696 -3.54 49.74 -59.42
CA ASP A 696 -3.27 50.01 -58.00
C ASP A 696 -3.83 48.92 -57.08
N ALA A 697 -4.79 48.12 -57.55
CA ALA A 697 -5.53 47.16 -56.75
C ALA A 697 -5.03 45.71 -56.86
N LEU A 698 -4.18 45.37 -57.84
CA LEU A 698 -3.70 43.99 -58.02
C LEU A 698 -2.93 43.47 -56.81
N SER A 699 -1.99 44.27 -56.28
CA SER A 699 -1.16 43.91 -55.13
C SER A 699 -1.94 43.85 -53.83
N SER A 700 -3.06 44.59 -53.70
CA SER A 700 -3.87 44.60 -52.49
C SER A 700 -4.64 43.30 -52.26
N SER A 701 -4.83 42.50 -53.31
CA SER A 701 -5.60 41.25 -53.24
C SER A 701 -5.01 40.21 -52.28
N ALA A 702 -3.69 40.03 -52.31
CA ALA A 702 -2.98 39.15 -51.39
C ALA A 702 -3.07 39.65 -49.94
N TYR A 703 -2.96 40.96 -49.72
CA TYR A 703 -3.06 41.54 -48.37
C TYR A 703 -4.49 41.50 -47.81
N ALA A 704 -5.50 41.70 -48.66
CA ALA A 704 -6.90 41.52 -48.29
C ALA A 704 -7.18 40.05 -47.91
N ALA A 705 -6.65 39.10 -48.68
CA ALA A 705 -6.71 37.68 -48.38
C ALA A 705 -6.04 37.32 -47.04
N MET A 706 -4.78 37.73 -46.82
CA MET A 706 -4.07 37.51 -45.56
C MET A 706 -4.79 38.16 -44.36
N SER A 707 -5.42 39.31 -44.57
CA SER A 707 -6.21 40.00 -43.54
C SER A 707 -7.61 39.40 -43.33
N GLY A 708 -8.01 38.40 -44.12
CA GLY A 708 -9.35 37.82 -44.12
C GLY A 708 -10.45 38.82 -44.45
N CYS A 709 -10.15 39.89 -45.21
CA CYS A 709 -11.05 41.00 -45.48
C CYS A 709 -11.55 40.97 -46.93
N PRO A 710 -12.82 41.36 -47.19
CA PRO A 710 -13.35 41.43 -48.55
C PRO A 710 -12.80 42.64 -49.31
N ILE A 711 -12.80 42.53 -50.65
CA ILE A 711 -12.55 43.65 -51.55
C ILE A 711 -13.88 44.12 -52.14
N LEU A 712 -14.18 45.41 -51.96
CA LEU A 712 -15.35 46.06 -52.55
C LEU A 712 -14.92 47.11 -53.58
N LEU A 713 -15.74 47.28 -54.60
CA LEU A 713 -15.41 48.13 -55.75
C LEU A 713 -16.19 49.45 -55.74
N VAL A 714 -15.53 50.55 -56.12
CA VAL A 714 -16.15 51.88 -56.30
C VAL A 714 -15.87 52.46 -57.68
N LYS A 715 -16.57 53.54 -58.06
CA LYS A 715 -16.19 54.36 -59.21
C LYS A 715 -15.28 55.48 -58.73
N THR A 716 -14.49 56.08 -59.62
CA THR A 716 -13.57 57.19 -59.29
C THR A 716 -14.27 58.33 -58.53
N ASN A 717 -15.49 58.68 -58.93
CA ASN A 717 -16.23 59.83 -58.40
C ASN A 717 -17.58 59.47 -57.74
N SER A 718 -17.89 58.18 -57.53
CA SER A 718 -19.13 57.78 -56.84
C SER A 718 -19.03 56.38 -56.22
N ILE A 719 -19.78 56.15 -55.14
CA ILE A 719 -19.95 54.83 -54.53
C ILE A 719 -21.22 54.19 -55.12
N PRO A 720 -21.12 53.05 -55.82
CA PRO A 720 -22.30 52.33 -56.31
C PRO A 720 -23.18 51.82 -55.16
N ALA A 721 -24.50 51.82 -55.36
CA ALA A 721 -25.46 51.37 -54.35
C ALA A 721 -25.17 49.97 -53.77
N PRO A 722 -24.76 48.95 -54.56
CA PRO A 722 -24.41 47.63 -54.01
C PRO A 722 -23.25 47.67 -53.02
N THR A 723 -22.29 48.58 -53.21
CA THR A 723 -21.13 48.77 -52.33
C THR A 723 -21.54 49.46 -51.04
N THR A 724 -22.38 50.49 -51.11
CA THR A 724 -22.95 51.14 -49.90
C THR A 724 -23.80 50.15 -49.09
N GLN A 725 -24.62 49.34 -49.76
CA GLN A 725 -25.42 48.31 -49.11
C GLN A 725 -24.54 47.26 -48.41
N ALA A 726 -23.46 46.82 -49.05
CA ALA A 726 -22.51 45.89 -48.44
C ALA A 726 -21.87 46.47 -47.17
N PHE A 727 -21.59 47.78 -47.10
CA PHE A 727 -21.07 48.38 -45.87
C PHE A 727 -22.02 48.22 -44.68
N THR A 728 -23.31 48.43 -44.91
CA THR A 728 -24.33 48.28 -43.87
C THR A 728 -24.56 46.81 -43.50
N GLU A 729 -24.77 45.95 -44.50
CA GLU A 729 -25.09 44.54 -44.28
C GLU A 729 -23.96 43.78 -43.60
N LEU A 730 -22.71 44.11 -43.93
CA LEU A 730 -21.52 43.44 -43.40
C LEU A 730 -20.88 44.20 -42.23
N TRP A 731 -21.50 45.28 -41.75
CA TRP A 731 -21.03 46.10 -40.62
C TRP A 731 -19.60 46.64 -40.79
N ILE A 732 -19.27 47.06 -42.01
CA ILE A 732 -17.96 47.59 -42.35
C ILE A 732 -17.86 49.00 -41.77
N SER A 733 -16.98 49.16 -40.78
CA SER A 733 -16.75 50.43 -40.09
C SER A 733 -15.41 51.08 -40.46
N LYS A 734 -14.51 50.32 -41.10
CA LYS A 734 -13.20 50.78 -41.57
C LYS A 734 -12.96 50.37 -43.01
N THR A 735 -12.26 51.21 -43.76
CA THR A 735 -11.92 50.93 -45.15
C THR A 735 -10.46 51.22 -45.44
N VAL A 736 -9.81 50.29 -46.15
CA VAL A 736 -8.45 50.50 -46.68
C VAL A 736 -8.60 50.87 -48.16
N VAL A 737 -8.42 52.15 -48.47
CA VAL A 737 -8.66 52.71 -49.81
C VAL A 737 -7.39 52.67 -50.63
N ILE A 738 -7.42 51.92 -51.74
CA ILE A 738 -6.25 51.62 -52.56
C ILE A 738 -6.21 52.56 -53.78
N GLY A 739 -5.13 53.33 -53.87
CA GLY A 739 -4.89 54.28 -54.96
C GLY A 739 -5.06 55.76 -54.55
N GLY A 740 -4.42 56.64 -55.31
CA GLY A 740 -4.41 58.08 -55.06
C GLY A 740 -5.76 58.75 -55.33
N SER A 741 -5.87 60.06 -55.05
CA SER A 741 -7.09 60.84 -55.28
C SER A 741 -7.52 60.90 -56.75
N GLY A 742 -6.60 60.68 -57.70
CA GLY A 742 -6.93 60.55 -59.13
C GLY A 742 -7.61 59.23 -59.51
N VAL A 743 -7.49 58.19 -58.67
CA VAL A 743 -8.05 56.85 -58.90
C VAL A 743 -9.35 56.66 -58.13
N ILE A 744 -9.38 57.13 -56.88
CA ILE A 744 -10.57 57.25 -56.04
C ILE A 744 -10.55 58.66 -55.44
N SER A 745 -11.42 59.54 -55.95
CA SER A 745 -11.50 60.96 -55.56
C SER A 745 -11.61 61.16 -54.05
N ASP A 746 -11.14 62.31 -53.57
CA ASP A 746 -11.27 62.67 -52.16
C ASP A 746 -12.73 62.78 -51.72
N THR A 747 -13.63 63.11 -52.65
CA THR A 747 -15.08 63.06 -52.44
C THR A 747 -15.55 61.65 -52.08
N VAL A 748 -15.14 60.63 -52.84
CA VAL A 748 -15.48 59.23 -52.54
C VAL A 748 -14.78 58.79 -51.25
N PHE A 749 -13.50 59.11 -51.08
CA PHE A 749 -12.73 58.77 -49.89
C PHE A 749 -13.41 59.24 -48.59
N ASN A 750 -13.83 60.50 -48.54
CA ASN A 750 -14.47 61.08 -47.37
C ASN A 750 -15.88 60.51 -47.07
N GLN A 751 -16.49 59.81 -48.04
CA GLN A 751 -17.78 59.15 -47.86
C GLN A 751 -17.64 57.69 -47.37
N LEU A 752 -16.44 57.13 -47.37
CA LEU A 752 -16.19 55.74 -46.97
C LEU A 752 -16.04 55.63 -45.43
N PRO A 753 -16.53 54.54 -44.81
CA PRO A 753 -16.46 54.39 -43.36
C PRO A 753 -15.01 54.17 -42.90
N GLY A 754 -14.55 54.95 -41.93
CA GLY A 754 -13.23 54.81 -41.29
C GLY A 754 -12.07 54.67 -42.26
N SER A 755 -12.04 55.51 -43.30
CA SER A 755 -11.17 55.35 -44.47
C SER A 755 -9.71 55.70 -44.24
N GLN A 756 -8.80 54.77 -44.57
CA GLN A 756 -7.35 54.96 -44.62
C GLN A 756 -6.85 54.78 -46.06
N ARG A 757 -6.25 55.82 -46.65
CA ARG A 757 -5.71 55.75 -48.02
C ARG A 757 -4.31 55.15 -48.03
N ILE A 758 -4.06 54.22 -48.95
CA ILE A 758 -2.73 53.71 -49.28
C ILE A 758 -2.51 53.93 -50.77
N SER A 759 -1.50 54.73 -51.10
CA SER A 759 -1.22 55.15 -52.47
C SER A 759 0.25 55.51 -52.66
N GLY A 760 0.79 55.22 -53.84
CA GLY A 760 2.05 55.77 -54.31
C GLY A 760 1.87 56.68 -55.52
N SER A 761 2.96 57.24 -56.02
CA SER A 761 2.94 58.09 -57.23
C SER A 761 2.63 57.33 -58.52
N ASN A 762 2.65 56.00 -58.49
CA ASN A 762 2.24 55.10 -59.57
C ASN A 762 1.95 53.70 -59.00
N ARG A 763 1.43 52.79 -59.83
CA ARG A 763 1.05 51.42 -59.46
C ARG A 763 2.12 50.61 -58.72
N TYR A 764 3.38 50.83 -59.05
CA TYR A 764 4.50 50.12 -58.42
C TYR A 764 4.76 50.66 -57.01
N ASN A 765 4.75 51.98 -56.85
CA ASN A 765 4.89 52.61 -55.54
C ASN A 765 3.68 52.35 -54.64
N THR A 766 2.47 52.22 -55.22
CA THR A 766 1.28 51.78 -54.46
C THR A 766 1.45 50.34 -53.95
N ALA A 767 2.01 49.43 -54.75
CA ALA A 767 2.33 48.08 -54.32
C ALA A 767 3.39 48.04 -53.21
N ILE A 768 4.43 48.89 -53.28
CA ILE A 768 5.41 49.04 -52.20
C ILE A 768 4.77 49.59 -50.93
N ALA A 769 3.93 50.63 -51.01
CA ALA A 769 3.25 51.19 -49.84
C ALA A 769 2.34 50.17 -49.15
N LEU A 770 1.71 49.27 -49.92
CA LEU A 770 0.95 48.14 -49.37
C LEU A 770 1.87 47.14 -48.67
N ALA A 771 3.00 46.80 -49.29
CA ALA A 771 3.98 45.89 -48.71
C ALA A 771 4.62 46.42 -47.43
N GLU A 772 5.01 47.69 -47.39
CA GLU A 772 5.53 48.32 -46.18
C GLU A 772 4.53 48.29 -45.01
N ARG A 773 3.24 48.38 -45.34
CA ARG A 773 2.18 48.43 -44.33
C ARG A 773 1.76 47.05 -43.82
N PHE A 774 1.70 46.06 -44.71
CA PHE A 774 1.01 44.80 -44.44
C PHE A 774 1.87 43.55 -44.66
N LEU A 775 3.06 43.65 -45.22
CA LEU A 775 3.95 42.50 -45.33
C LEU A 775 4.47 42.12 -43.93
N PRO A 776 4.31 40.86 -43.49
CA PRO A 776 4.82 40.41 -42.19
C PRO A 776 6.33 40.63 -42.06
N ALA A 777 6.79 41.00 -40.86
CA ALA A 777 8.19 41.37 -40.63
C ALA A 777 9.19 40.23 -40.93
N GLU A 778 8.78 38.98 -40.74
CA GLU A 778 9.60 37.77 -40.96
C GLU A 778 9.59 37.29 -42.43
N THR A 779 9.00 38.06 -43.34
CA THR A 779 8.85 37.64 -44.75
C THR A 779 10.21 37.66 -45.44
N SER A 780 10.74 36.49 -45.79
CA SER A 780 11.98 36.33 -46.57
C SER A 780 11.74 36.04 -48.06
N ARG A 781 10.50 35.70 -48.45
CA ARG A 781 10.07 35.44 -49.83
C ARG A 781 8.98 36.42 -50.26
N VAL A 782 9.12 37.06 -51.42
CA VAL A 782 8.06 37.87 -52.05
C VAL A 782 7.67 37.34 -53.42
N PHE A 783 6.48 37.72 -53.90
CA PHE A 783 6.03 37.37 -55.25
C PHE A 783 6.09 38.59 -56.15
N ILE A 784 6.44 38.40 -57.42
CA ILE A 784 6.63 39.45 -58.40
C ILE A 784 5.74 39.17 -59.60
N ALA A 785 4.95 40.16 -60.01
CA ALA A 785 4.18 40.12 -61.25
C ALA A 785 4.39 41.39 -62.06
N THR A 786 4.09 41.35 -63.35
CA THR A 786 4.10 42.57 -64.16
C THR A 786 2.99 43.51 -63.71
N GLY A 787 3.29 44.81 -63.66
CA GLY A 787 2.27 45.84 -63.41
C GLY A 787 1.48 46.22 -64.66
N THR A 788 1.77 45.67 -65.85
CA THR A 788 1.15 46.07 -67.12
C THR A 788 0.01 45.16 -67.57
N ASP A 789 -0.14 43.97 -66.97
CA ASP A 789 -1.24 43.03 -67.18
C ASP A 789 -1.66 42.45 -65.81
N PHE A 790 -2.82 41.79 -65.72
CA PHE A 790 -3.44 41.38 -64.45
C PHE A 790 -3.56 39.87 -64.16
N PRO A 791 -3.72 38.95 -65.14
CA PRO A 791 -4.14 37.58 -64.85
C PRO A 791 -3.18 36.83 -63.92
N ASP A 792 -1.87 37.01 -64.13
CA ASP A 792 -0.83 36.30 -63.37
C ASP A 792 -0.77 36.78 -61.92
N ALA A 793 -0.95 38.09 -61.67
CA ALA A 793 -0.98 38.66 -60.33
C ALA A 793 -2.21 38.23 -59.53
N ILE A 794 -3.38 38.12 -60.19
CA ILE A 794 -4.63 37.71 -59.54
C ILE A 794 -4.61 36.22 -59.18
N ALA A 795 -4.25 35.35 -60.12
CA ALA A 795 -4.12 33.92 -59.85
C ALA A 795 -3.07 33.66 -58.76
N GLY A 796 -1.96 34.41 -58.81
CA GLY A 796 -0.86 34.32 -57.86
C GLY A 796 -1.14 34.93 -56.49
N GLY A 797 -2.14 35.82 -56.36
CA GLY A 797 -2.45 36.51 -55.12
C GLY A 797 -2.84 35.56 -53.98
N VAL A 798 -3.55 34.48 -54.29
CA VAL A 798 -3.91 33.44 -53.31
C VAL A 798 -2.67 32.69 -52.84
N LEU A 799 -1.77 32.33 -53.78
CA LEU A 799 -0.53 31.65 -53.46
C LEU A 799 0.37 32.54 -52.60
N ALA A 800 0.50 33.82 -52.96
CA ALA A 800 1.27 34.78 -52.18
C ALA A 800 0.75 34.87 -50.74
N ALA A 801 -0.57 34.98 -50.55
CA ALA A 801 -1.18 34.97 -49.23
C ALA A 801 -0.93 33.66 -48.45
N LYS A 802 -0.95 32.50 -49.11
CA LYS A 802 -0.65 31.18 -48.51
C LYS A 802 0.78 31.07 -47.99
N TYR A 803 1.72 31.77 -48.63
CA TYR A 803 3.09 31.93 -48.15
C TYR A 803 3.26 33.07 -47.13
N ASN A 804 2.16 33.62 -46.60
CA ASN A 804 2.14 34.78 -45.71
C ASN A 804 2.94 35.97 -46.29
N SER A 805 2.78 36.19 -47.60
CA SER A 805 3.54 37.16 -48.39
C SER A 805 2.62 37.95 -49.34
N GLY A 806 3.20 38.94 -50.01
CA GLY A 806 2.49 39.81 -50.94
C GLY A 806 3.05 39.77 -52.36
N VAL A 807 2.29 40.38 -53.27
CA VAL A 807 2.68 40.55 -54.68
C VAL A 807 3.20 41.97 -54.90
N LEU A 808 4.48 42.07 -55.25
CA LEU A 808 5.10 43.29 -55.75
C LEU A 808 4.91 43.38 -57.26
N LEU A 809 4.70 44.60 -57.75
CA LEU A 809 4.55 44.85 -59.18
C LEU A 809 5.84 45.42 -59.75
N VAL A 810 6.24 44.93 -60.93
CA VAL A 810 7.44 45.42 -61.65
C VAL A 810 7.12 45.85 -63.07
N ARG A 811 7.98 46.71 -63.63
CA ARG A 811 8.06 46.91 -65.07
C ARG A 811 8.78 45.73 -65.70
N GLY A 812 7.99 44.73 -66.13
CA GLY A 812 8.53 43.46 -66.57
C GLY A 812 9.37 43.50 -67.86
N ASP A 813 9.30 44.58 -68.64
CA ASP A 813 10.11 44.82 -69.84
C ASP A 813 11.58 45.20 -69.53
N LEU A 814 11.87 45.62 -68.29
CA LEU A 814 13.19 46.08 -67.88
C LEU A 814 14.14 44.91 -67.55
N PRO A 815 15.47 45.14 -67.58
CA PRO A 815 16.45 44.12 -67.20
C PRO A 815 16.63 43.94 -65.68
N ALA A 816 16.02 44.80 -64.87
CA ALA A 816 16.01 44.74 -63.41
C ALA A 816 14.70 45.34 -62.88
N PRO A 817 14.28 45.05 -61.64
CA PRO A 817 13.12 45.70 -61.03
C PRO A 817 13.30 47.23 -61.04
N ASN A 818 12.20 47.97 -61.06
CA ASN A 818 12.22 49.42 -60.86
C ASN A 818 12.80 49.80 -59.48
N GLN A 819 13.46 50.95 -59.38
CA GLN A 819 14.31 51.31 -58.24
C GLN A 819 13.63 51.12 -56.88
N ALA A 820 12.39 51.59 -56.73
CA ALA A 820 11.63 51.44 -55.48
C ALA A 820 11.44 49.96 -55.05
N VAL A 821 11.33 49.03 -56.00
CA VAL A 821 11.25 47.59 -55.71
C VAL A 821 12.62 47.05 -55.30
N GLN A 822 13.71 47.50 -55.94
CA GLN A 822 15.06 47.11 -55.52
C GLN A 822 15.37 47.56 -54.09
N ASP A 823 15.08 48.83 -53.78
CA ASP A 823 15.30 49.41 -52.45
C ASP A 823 14.47 48.69 -51.37
N PHE A 824 13.23 48.33 -51.70
CA PHE A 824 12.37 47.55 -50.81
C PHE A 824 12.94 46.15 -50.55
N LEU A 825 13.34 45.42 -51.60
CA LEU A 825 13.90 44.08 -51.48
C LEU A 825 15.15 44.07 -50.58
N GLN A 826 16.02 45.06 -50.73
CA GLN A 826 17.23 45.20 -49.91
C GLN A 826 16.91 45.61 -48.46
N SER A 827 16.07 46.62 -48.26
CA SER A 827 15.75 47.14 -46.91
C SER A 827 14.99 46.13 -46.05
N LYS A 828 14.21 45.23 -46.67
CA LYS A 828 13.49 44.15 -45.99
C LYS A 828 14.28 42.84 -45.94
N ASN A 829 15.52 42.82 -46.44
CA ASN A 829 16.37 41.64 -46.49
C ASN A 829 15.66 40.43 -47.13
N ILE A 830 14.99 40.67 -48.25
CA ILE A 830 14.28 39.63 -48.99
C ILE A 830 15.31 38.71 -49.66
N GLY A 831 15.39 37.46 -49.21
CA GLY A 831 16.33 36.46 -49.72
C GLY A 831 15.81 35.65 -50.90
N PHE A 832 14.51 35.73 -51.22
CA PHE A 832 13.93 34.98 -52.34
C PHE A 832 12.76 35.70 -53.02
N ALA A 833 12.64 35.57 -54.35
CA ALA A 833 11.49 36.10 -55.09
C ALA A 833 10.91 35.11 -56.10
N SER A 834 9.59 35.08 -56.21
CA SER A 834 8.89 34.21 -57.15
C SER A 834 8.14 35.00 -58.21
N ILE A 835 8.46 34.74 -59.46
CA ILE A 835 7.92 35.49 -60.59
C ILE A 835 6.70 34.78 -61.14
N PHE A 836 5.55 35.45 -61.12
CA PHE A 836 4.36 35.02 -61.84
C PHE A 836 4.41 35.52 -63.29
N GLY A 837 4.21 34.58 -64.22
CA GLY A 837 4.13 34.87 -65.65
C GLY A 837 5.42 34.57 -66.42
N GLY A 838 5.26 34.33 -67.72
CA GLY A 838 6.36 33.97 -68.62
C GLY A 838 7.35 35.10 -68.85
N SER A 839 8.42 34.83 -69.60
CA SER A 839 9.47 35.81 -69.91
C SER A 839 9.00 37.04 -70.68
N GLY A 840 7.84 36.96 -71.35
CA GLY A 840 7.17 38.10 -71.98
C GLY A 840 6.43 39.03 -70.99
N ALA A 841 6.04 38.51 -69.82
CA ALA A 841 5.42 39.31 -68.76
C ALA A 841 6.47 39.93 -67.85
N VAL A 842 7.49 39.16 -67.43
CA VAL A 842 8.64 39.64 -66.67
C VAL A 842 9.91 39.06 -67.30
N SER A 843 10.80 39.92 -67.79
CA SER A 843 11.93 39.51 -68.62
C SER A 843 12.86 38.50 -67.93
N ALA A 844 13.47 37.61 -68.71
CA ALA A 844 14.48 36.67 -68.20
C ALA A 844 15.70 37.40 -67.61
N LYS A 845 16.00 38.61 -68.09
CA LYS A 845 17.09 39.45 -67.55
C LYS A 845 16.75 39.95 -66.14
N LEU A 846 15.50 40.36 -65.90
CA LEU A 846 15.03 40.76 -64.57
C LEU A 846 15.04 39.59 -63.59
N GLU A 847 14.62 38.40 -64.04
CA GLU A 847 14.75 37.17 -63.24
C GLU A 847 16.20 36.88 -62.85
N GLN A 848 17.12 36.98 -63.82
CA GLN A 848 18.54 36.78 -63.53
C GLN A 848 19.06 37.81 -62.52
N TRP A 849 18.65 39.07 -62.66
CA TRP A 849 19.01 40.10 -61.69
C TRP A 849 18.55 39.74 -60.27
N LEU A 850 17.32 39.21 -60.11
CA LEU A 850 16.83 38.77 -58.80
C LEU A 850 17.65 37.61 -58.25
N LYS A 851 18.00 36.61 -59.09
CA LYS A 851 18.85 35.48 -58.67
C LYS A 851 20.22 35.94 -58.17
N ASP A 852 20.81 36.96 -58.79
CA ASP A 852 22.15 37.42 -58.46
C ASP A 852 22.19 38.33 -57.20
N ASN A 853 21.07 39.01 -56.89
CA ASN A 853 21.02 40.08 -55.89
C ASN A 853 20.18 39.76 -54.64
N LEU A 854 19.38 38.69 -54.64
CA LEU A 854 18.71 38.18 -53.44
C LEU A 854 19.58 37.11 -52.79
N LYS A 855 20.01 37.33 -51.55
CA LYS A 855 20.99 36.49 -50.82
C LYS A 855 20.55 36.23 -49.40
#